data_AF-A0A350QV39-F1
#
_entry.id   AF-A0A350QV39-F1
#
_cell.length_a   1.000
_cell.length_b   1.000
_cell.length_c   1.000
_cell.angle_alpha   90.00
_cell.angle_beta   90.00
_cell.angle_gamma   90.00
#
_symmetry.space_group_name_H-M   'P 1'
#
loop_
_entity.id
_entity.type
_entity.pdbx_description
1 polymer ?
#
loop_
_entity_poly.entity_id
_entity_poly.type
_entity_poly.pdbx_seq_one_letter_code
_entity_poly.pdbx_strand_id
1 'polypeptide(L)'
;MSARRALVGLLVACFGQLFGENASANGKVANSGMDPTVLHEQASRSLNTYCVSCHGPEKQKGDLRLDSLETIDPVDRQELFLKAREVLQLAEMPPEKAKQPNEAERKTLLQWLDTQLTGKASKALAEKLRRFEYGNVVSHEDLFSGKYAEEPAYTPDRRWLISEFIFNEKINRLLNYHPTRTIYGTEQAVQGDSGVHWSPKTERGNKFRRTITNPYLLPEKVGVRYSSHNRLTTGHLLTMVGNAKRVAGHMSSEAIMKAHYPATYALMKPELDHRNKIRSREGFLRTYSFLDRLLNDLYGEEHEKLLPKVILKEIPYPGPPKHSTGGIQKRHENLEFLGRFDREDVKAILQGIATYKRTAYKVEDVTEKSQLDRNGKPAWAPYSDADLAEFENIIQQCETDWYREGVTDYRIENRITTMKLFYDTWDMNRLYLHVKNGKFGSPKYAPLSDDEMAVIARTIKKHRKQGDRHVQIIEKCLADWKADWQAQRESSGGTDETLMTAFIMELYSQIFERNPTDSELAENIEQFKLYASKLDRQKAVAKLVESHVLSTEFAYRNEFGEGEPDEHGRRMMSPRNASYALAYALTDASPDEILVKATEEGRLNSREDYEREVRRILSQRDQWYLIDENVQAANLNASVTNQPIRKLRFFREFFGYPKAQDVFKDDSRFGAGRHEHAVSRLIDEADMWVEYVLEKDERVFEELLTTEKFYLYHSGDNQAMKAGSDQLKKVYEYFGKLEWETWEPDDIGPHKEFMLTIWEFRKVRGGDDKSLLTTLKRMMPALERHFSAGQSNGMPYMKASMGFWHGGNVLGRTGQQMRGEQVASYWNIDWKKWDYPTVQPAPIPNRKGILTHP
;
A
#
# COMPACT_ATOMS: atom_id res chain seq x y z
N MET A 1 -9.22 20.62 -37.17
CA MET A 1 -9.83 19.31 -36.83
C MET A 1 -9.80 18.43 -38.08
N SER A 2 -8.82 17.51 -38.20
CA SER A 2 -8.85 16.34 -39.13
C SER A 2 -7.55 15.51 -38.99
N ALA A 3 -6.41 16.12 -38.64
CA ALA A 3 -5.12 15.42 -38.61
C ALA A 3 -4.74 14.67 -37.30
N ARG A 4 -5.59 14.70 -36.24
CA ARG A 4 -5.30 14.04 -34.94
C ARG A 4 -5.95 12.66 -34.75
N ARG A 5 -6.70 12.15 -35.75
CA ARG A 5 -7.36 10.83 -35.68
C ARG A 5 -6.57 9.68 -36.36
N ALA A 6 -5.53 9.98 -37.13
CA ALA A 6 -4.77 8.97 -37.86
C ALA A 6 -3.69 8.25 -37.02
N LEU A 7 -3.21 8.85 -35.91
CA LEU A 7 -2.11 8.28 -35.11
C LEU A 7 -2.57 7.28 -34.02
N VAL A 8 -3.87 7.20 -33.74
CA VAL A 8 -4.44 6.26 -32.74
C VAL A 8 -4.88 4.94 -33.39
N GLY A 9 -5.00 4.90 -34.72
CA GLY A 9 -5.43 3.72 -35.48
C GLY A 9 -4.35 2.66 -35.74
N LEU A 10 -3.05 2.97 -35.57
CA LEU A 10 -1.96 2.05 -35.93
C LEU A 10 -1.36 1.25 -34.75
N LEU A 11 -1.71 1.57 -33.50
CA LEU A 11 -1.21 0.88 -32.31
C LEU A 11 -2.12 -0.26 -31.81
N VAL A 12 -3.33 -0.40 -32.38
CA VAL A 12 -4.29 -1.46 -32.03
C VAL A 12 -4.21 -2.67 -32.98
N ALA A 13 -3.52 -2.54 -34.12
CA ALA A 13 -3.49 -3.60 -35.15
C ALA A 13 -2.39 -4.67 -34.97
N CYS A 14 -1.39 -4.49 -34.09
CA CYS A 14 -0.28 -5.45 -33.93
C CYS A 14 -0.35 -6.33 -32.66
N PHE A 15 -1.45 -6.31 -31.91
CA PHE A 15 -1.68 -7.21 -30.77
C PHE A 15 -2.90 -8.14 -30.95
N GLY A 16 -3.50 -8.15 -32.15
CA GLY A 16 -4.76 -8.86 -32.43
C GLY A 16 -4.65 -10.13 -33.29
N GLN A 17 -3.45 -10.66 -33.54
CA GLN A 17 -3.26 -11.88 -34.32
C GLN A 17 -2.24 -12.77 -33.63
N LEU A 18 -2.71 -13.61 -32.69
CA LEU A 18 -2.13 -14.90 -32.29
C LEU A 18 -2.98 -15.53 -31.17
N PHE A 19 -4.30 -15.56 -31.35
CA PHE A 19 -5.21 -16.49 -30.65
C PHE A 19 -6.46 -16.65 -31.52
N GLY A 20 -6.27 -17.32 -32.64
CA GLY A 20 -7.36 -17.81 -33.49
C GLY A 20 -7.35 -19.34 -33.44
N GLU A 21 -8.54 -19.90 -33.26
CA GLU A 21 -8.90 -21.33 -33.40
C GLU A 21 -8.63 -22.24 -32.20
N ASN A 22 -9.59 -22.25 -31.26
CA ASN A 22 -10.60 -23.32 -31.23
C ASN A 22 -11.48 -23.20 -29.99
N ALA A 23 -12.73 -22.79 -30.22
CA ALA A 23 -13.94 -23.28 -29.56
C ALA A 23 -15.05 -22.28 -29.91
N SER A 24 -15.68 -22.49 -31.05
CA SER A 24 -17.06 -22.04 -31.21
C SER A 24 -17.86 -22.74 -30.12
N ALA A 25 -18.07 -22.05 -28.99
CA ALA A 25 -19.06 -22.43 -28.00
C ALA A 25 -20.44 -22.15 -28.59
N ASN A 26 -20.81 -22.96 -29.60
CA ASN A 26 -22.19 -23.28 -29.93
C ASN A 26 -22.74 -24.15 -28.78
N GLY A 27 -22.82 -23.57 -27.59
CA GLY A 27 -23.67 -24.08 -26.52
C GLY A 27 -25.11 -23.75 -26.86
N LYS A 28 -25.66 -24.41 -27.90
CA LYS A 28 -27.09 -24.66 -27.93
C LYS A 28 -27.36 -25.44 -26.65
N VAL A 29 -27.99 -24.79 -25.68
CA VAL A 29 -28.64 -25.49 -24.57
C VAL A 29 -29.44 -26.61 -25.21
N ALA A 30 -29.09 -27.84 -24.89
CA ALA A 30 -29.80 -29.02 -25.35
C ALA A 30 -31.26 -28.85 -24.92
N ASN A 31 -32.11 -28.47 -25.87
CA ASN A 31 -33.55 -28.41 -25.68
C ASN A 31 -33.99 -29.85 -25.43
N SER A 32 -34.34 -30.16 -24.18
CA SER A 32 -34.92 -31.46 -23.83
C SER A 32 -36.15 -31.70 -24.71
N GLY A 33 -36.24 -32.90 -25.29
CA GLY A 33 -37.11 -33.23 -26.42
C GLY A 33 -38.61 -33.36 -26.11
N MET A 34 -39.22 -32.29 -25.59
CA MET A 34 -40.69 -32.16 -25.53
C MET A 34 -41.18 -31.28 -26.68
N ASP A 35 -42.30 -31.70 -27.29
CA ASP A 35 -43.01 -30.92 -28.29
C ASP A 35 -43.45 -29.55 -27.69
N PRO A 36 -43.24 -28.42 -28.39
CA PRO A 36 -43.58 -27.08 -27.88
C PRO A 36 -45.04 -26.91 -27.45
N THR A 37 -45.98 -27.58 -28.13
CA THR A 37 -47.41 -27.54 -27.81
C THR A 37 -47.69 -28.33 -26.52
N VAL A 38 -47.05 -29.49 -26.36
CA VAL A 38 -47.15 -30.29 -25.13
C VAL A 38 -46.54 -29.56 -23.94
N LEU A 39 -45.38 -28.92 -24.12
CA LEU A 39 -44.73 -28.12 -23.09
C LEU A 39 -45.61 -26.95 -22.65
N HIS A 40 -46.20 -26.23 -23.61
CA HIS A 40 -47.14 -25.14 -23.33
C HIS A 40 -48.36 -25.64 -22.55
N GLU A 41 -49.01 -26.72 -22.98
CA GLU A 41 -50.19 -27.25 -22.30
C GLU A 41 -49.90 -27.64 -20.84
N GLN A 42 -48.80 -28.36 -20.60
CA GLN A 42 -48.39 -28.77 -19.26
C GLN A 42 -48.05 -27.55 -18.38
N ALA A 43 -47.32 -26.57 -18.94
CA ALA A 43 -47.00 -25.34 -18.23
C ALA A 43 -48.24 -24.52 -17.89
N SER A 44 -49.19 -24.36 -18.83
CA SER A 44 -50.47 -23.68 -18.58
C SER A 44 -51.29 -24.37 -17.49
N ARG A 45 -51.33 -25.71 -17.49
CA ARG A 45 -52.01 -26.48 -16.43
C ARG A 45 -51.40 -26.21 -15.06
N SER A 46 -50.08 -26.23 -14.96
CA SER A 46 -49.36 -25.90 -13.72
C SER A 46 -49.59 -24.44 -13.30
N LEU A 47 -49.51 -23.50 -14.23
CA LEU A 47 -49.74 -22.07 -13.97
C LEU A 47 -51.16 -21.82 -13.42
N ASN A 48 -52.17 -22.43 -14.03
CA ASN A 48 -53.56 -22.33 -13.59
C ASN A 48 -53.79 -22.96 -12.22
N THR A 49 -53.15 -24.10 -11.96
CA THR A 49 -53.30 -24.85 -10.69
C THR A 49 -52.65 -24.14 -9.51
N TYR A 50 -51.47 -23.55 -9.73
CA TYR A 50 -50.59 -23.10 -8.66
C TYR A 50 -50.48 -21.57 -8.54
N CYS A 51 -50.67 -20.82 -9.62
CA CYS A 51 -50.39 -19.38 -9.65
C CYS A 51 -51.65 -18.52 -9.83
N VAL A 52 -52.60 -18.91 -10.68
CA VAL A 52 -53.79 -18.10 -11.02
C VAL A 52 -54.74 -17.90 -9.83
N SER A 53 -54.77 -18.80 -8.85
CA SER A 53 -55.59 -18.60 -7.64
C SER A 53 -55.17 -17.36 -6.82
N CYS A 54 -53.92 -16.91 -6.95
CA CYS A 54 -53.37 -15.74 -6.26
C CYS A 54 -53.09 -14.55 -7.18
N HIS A 55 -52.96 -14.79 -8.49
CA HIS A 55 -52.64 -13.81 -9.54
C HIS A 55 -53.67 -13.87 -10.68
N GLY A 56 -54.94 -14.04 -10.35
CA GLY A 56 -56.05 -14.18 -11.28
C GLY A 56 -57.08 -13.06 -11.13
N PRO A 57 -58.26 -13.19 -11.73
CA PRO A 57 -59.28 -12.14 -11.69
C PRO A 57 -59.78 -11.86 -10.27
N GLU A 58 -59.87 -12.89 -9.42
CA GLU A 58 -60.40 -12.77 -8.05
C GLU A 58 -59.37 -12.21 -7.06
N LYS A 59 -58.09 -12.53 -7.25
CA LYS A 59 -56.99 -12.12 -6.36
C LYS A 59 -55.78 -11.72 -7.20
N GLN A 60 -55.25 -10.53 -6.95
CA GLN A 60 -54.15 -9.94 -7.71
C GLN A 60 -52.99 -9.61 -6.76
N LYS A 61 -52.44 -10.62 -6.09
CA LYS A 61 -51.32 -10.40 -5.18
C LYS A 61 -50.12 -9.83 -5.96
N GLY A 62 -49.47 -8.81 -5.41
CA GLY A 62 -48.36 -8.13 -6.08
C GLY A 62 -48.75 -7.42 -7.37
N ASP A 63 -50.02 -7.00 -7.49
CA ASP A 63 -50.58 -6.26 -8.64
C ASP A 63 -50.35 -6.98 -9.99
N LEU A 64 -50.41 -8.32 -9.97
CA LEU A 64 -50.09 -9.18 -11.10
C LEU A 64 -51.28 -10.07 -11.52
N ARG A 65 -51.52 -10.15 -12.83
CA ARG A 65 -52.50 -11.01 -13.50
C ARG A 65 -51.82 -11.98 -14.46
N LEU A 66 -51.95 -13.28 -14.21
CA LEU A 66 -51.33 -14.38 -14.98
C LEU A 66 -52.33 -15.14 -15.86
N ASP A 67 -53.63 -14.92 -15.69
CA ASP A 67 -54.69 -15.47 -16.56
C ASP A 67 -54.82 -14.73 -17.89
N SER A 68 -54.28 -13.51 -17.98
CA SER A 68 -54.36 -12.65 -19.18
C SER A 68 -52.98 -12.20 -19.66
N LEU A 69 -52.00 -13.10 -19.71
CA LEU A 69 -50.63 -12.78 -20.14
C LEU A 69 -50.54 -12.16 -21.55
N GLU A 70 -51.50 -12.44 -22.42
CA GLU A 70 -51.53 -11.89 -23.78
C GLU A 70 -51.88 -10.39 -23.82
N THR A 71 -52.50 -9.86 -22.76
CA THR A 71 -52.90 -8.45 -22.68
C THR A 71 -51.78 -7.55 -22.15
N ILE A 72 -50.66 -8.12 -21.71
CA ILE A 72 -49.50 -7.39 -21.20
C ILE A 72 -48.63 -6.94 -22.38
N ASP A 73 -48.09 -5.72 -22.31
CA ASP A 73 -47.14 -5.22 -23.31
C ASP A 73 -45.98 -6.23 -23.52
N PRO A 74 -45.54 -6.49 -24.76
CA PRO A 74 -44.49 -7.47 -25.02
C PRO A 74 -43.17 -7.23 -24.26
N VAL A 75 -42.81 -5.97 -23.96
CA VAL A 75 -41.61 -5.63 -23.19
C VAL A 75 -41.81 -5.96 -21.72
N ASP A 76 -42.92 -5.51 -21.12
CA ASP A 76 -43.26 -5.77 -19.72
C ASP A 76 -43.45 -7.26 -19.46
N ARG A 77 -43.98 -7.99 -20.44
CA ARG A 77 -44.15 -9.44 -20.38
C ARG A 77 -42.82 -10.19 -20.34
N GLN A 78 -41.78 -9.70 -21.03
CA GLN A 78 -40.43 -10.27 -20.92
C GLN A 78 -39.85 -10.07 -19.51
N GLU A 79 -40.06 -8.89 -18.91
CA GLU A 79 -39.63 -8.62 -17.52
C GLU A 79 -40.39 -9.50 -16.53
N LEU A 80 -41.70 -9.68 -16.74
CA LEU A 80 -42.51 -10.58 -15.93
C LEU A 80 -42.02 -12.03 -16.01
N PHE A 81 -41.74 -12.56 -17.21
CA PHE A 81 -41.22 -13.92 -17.35
C PHE A 81 -39.85 -14.10 -16.68
N LEU A 82 -38.98 -13.09 -16.73
CA LEU A 82 -37.72 -13.10 -15.99
C LEU A 82 -37.95 -13.21 -14.47
N LYS A 83 -38.85 -12.39 -13.91
CA LYS A 83 -39.20 -12.40 -12.49
C LYS A 83 -39.87 -13.72 -12.08
N ALA A 84 -40.86 -14.17 -12.84
CA ALA A 84 -41.59 -15.42 -12.58
C ALA A 84 -40.63 -16.62 -12.56
N ARG A 85 -39.70 -16.67 -13.51
CA ARG A 85 -38.68 -17.71 -13.56
C ARG A 85 -37.76 -17.67 -12.34
N GLU A 86 -37.35 -16.49 -11.91
CA GLU A 86 -36.49 -16.31 -10.74
C GLU A 86 -37.15 -16.82 -9.45
N VAL A 87 -38.38 -16.39 -9.17
CA VAL A 87 -39.10 -16.83 -7.96
C VAL A 87 -39.48 -18.31 -7.99
N LEU A 88 -39.72 -18.88 -9.19
CA LEU A 88 -39.95 -20.33 -9.36
C LEU A 88 -38.67 -21.15 -9.17
N GLN A 89 -37.54 -20.67 -9.70
CA GLN A 89 -36.23 -21.30 -9.54
C GLN A 89 -35.83 -21.36 -8.06
N LEU A 90 -36.11 -20.29 -7.31
CA LEU A 90 -35.80 -20.18 -5.88
C LEU A 90 -36.85 -20.81 -4.95
N ALA A 91 -37.90 -21.43 -5.48
CA ALA A 91 -39.01 -21.97 -4.68
C ALA A 91 -39.80 -20.94 -3.86
N GLU A 92 -39.67 -19.65 -4.16
CA GLU A 92 -40.35 -18.58 -3.41
C GLU A 92 -41.83 -18.46 -3.79
N MET A 93 -42.18 -18.88 -5.01
CA MET A 93 -43.54 -18.87 -5.53
C MET A 93 -43.92 -20.25 -6.07
N PRO A 94 -45.13 -20.76 -5.75
CA PRO A 94 -46.10 -20.21 -4.79
C PRO A 94 -45.52 -20.05 -3.37
N PRO A 95 -46.11 -19.25 -2.46
CA PRO A 95 -45.60 -19.13 -1.09
C PRO A 95 -45.74 -20.45 -0.32
N GLU A 96 -44.94 -20.67 0.73
CA GLU A 96 -44.93 -21.93 1.53
C GLU A 96 -46.34 -22.41 1.96
N LYS A 97 -47.24 -21.48 2.30
CA LYS A 97 -48.61 -21.82 2.74
C LYS A 97 -49.57 -22.17 1.60
N ALA A 98 -49.13 -22.05 0.34
CA ALA A 98 -49.91 -22.41 -0.84
C ALA A 98 -49.45 -23.76 -1.40
N LYS A 99 -50.29 -24.37 -2.24
CA LYS A 99 -49.96 -25.64 -2.91
C LYS A 99 -48.74 -25.44 -3.81
N GLN A 100 -47.68 -26.23 -3.58
CA GLN A 100 -46.45 -26.18 -4.37
C GLN A 100 -46.54 -27.11 -5.60
N PRO A 101 -45.94 -26.74 -6.75
CA PRO A 101 -45.68 -27.69 -7.82
C PRO A 101 -44.61 -28.69 -7.39
N ASN A 102 -44.74 -29.95 -7.84
CA ASN A 102 -43.67 -30.94 -7.67
C ASN A 102 -42.47 -30.62 -8.58
N GLU A 103 -41.36 -31.33 -8.41
CA GLU A 103 -40.11 -31.05 -9.14
C GLU A 103 -40.27 -31.13 -10.67
N ALA A 104 -41.02 -32.11 -11.17
CA ALA A 104 -41.29 -32.26 -12.61
C ALA A 104 -42.16 -31.11 -13.15
N GLU A 105 -43.24 -30.74 -12.45
CA GLU A 105 -44.11 -29.63 -12.82
C GLU A 105 -43.38 -28.29 -12.80
N ARG A 106 -42.52 -28.08 -11.80
CA ARG A 106 -41.67 -26.89 -11.70
C ARG A 106 -40.65 -26.83 -12.83
N LYS A 107 -40.00 -27.95 -13.16
CA LYS A 107 -39.08 -28.05 -14.29
C LYS A 107 -39.78 -27.71 -15.60
N THR A 108 -40.98 -28.21 -15.83
CA THR A 108 -41.81 -27.86 -16.98
C THR A 108 -42.11 -26.36 -17.03
N LEU A 109 -42.49 -25.73 -15.91
CA LEU A 109 -42.73 -24.28 -15.84
C LEU A 109 -41.47 -23.47 -16.19
N LEU A 110 -40.31 -23.85 -15.64
CA LEU A 110 -39.03 -23.18 -15.91
C LEU A 110 -38.62 -23.33 -17.37
N GLN A 111 -38.74 -24.54 -17.93
CA GLN A 111 -38.45 -24.81 -19.35
C GLN A 111 -39.36 -23.99 -20.26
N TRP A 112 -40.66 -23.92 -19.94
CA TRP A 112 -41.59 -23.10 -20.70
C TRP A 112 -41.20 -21.62 -20.61
N LEU A 113 -40.95 -21.08 -19.43
CA LEU A 113 -40.50 -19.69 -19.26
C LEU A 113 -39.21 -19.38 -20.03
N ASP A 114 -38.26 -20.32 -20.07
CA ASP A 114 -37.03 -20.20 -20.86
C ASP A 114 -37.35 -20.06 -22.36
N THR A 115 -38.33 -20.79 -22.90
CA THR A 115 -38.77 -20.65 -24.29
C THR A 115 -39.47 -19.32 -24.59
N GLN A 116 -40.08 -18.69 -23.59
CA GLN A 116 -40.78 -17.41 -23.77
C GLN A 116 -39.82 -16.21 -23.78
N LEU A 117 -38.61 -16.37 -23.27
CA LEU A 117 -37.62 -15.31 -23.19
C LEU A 117 -36.85 -15.14 -24.51
N THR A 118 -36.84 -13.93 -25.06
CA THR A 118 -36.18 -13.63 -26.35
C THR A 118 -35.29 -12.39 -26.26
N GLY A 119 -34.47 -12.16 -27.29
CA GLY A 119 -33.69 -10.91 -27.44
C GLY A 119 -32.79 -10.57 -26.25
N LYS A 120 -32.94 -9.35 -25.71
CA LYS A 120 -32.16 -8.87 -24.56
C LYS A 120 -32.45 -9.64 -23.27
N ALA A 121 -33.69 -10.05 -23.05
CA ALA A 121 -34.11 -10.74 -21.84
C ALA A 121 -33.48 -12.15 -21.75
N SER A 122 -33.50 -12.90 -22.86
CA SER A 122 -32.81 -14.20 -22.99
C SER A 122 -31.30 -14.11 -22.78
N LYS A 123 -30.66 -13.01 -23.22
CA LYS A 123 -29.24 -12.75 -22.93
C LYS A 123 -29.01 -12.41 -21.46
N ALA A 124 -29.88 -11.61 -20.85
CA ALA A 124 -29.81 -11.18 -19.45
C ALA A 124 -29.94 -12.36 -18.47
N LEU A 125 -31.07 -13.09 -18.48
CA LEU A 125 -31.01 -14.46 -18.95
C LEU A 125 -29.81 -15.37 -18.61
N ALA A 126 -29.22 -15.84 -19.71
CA ALA A 126 -28.05 -16.67 -19.75
C ALA A 126 -26.85 -16.08 -18.98
N GLU A 127 -26.71 -14.75 -18.93
CA GLU A 127 -25.68 -14.10 -18.11
C GLU A 127 -25.96 -14.29 -16.61
N LYS A 128 -27.20 -14.05 -16.17
CA LYS A 128 -27.63 -14.14 -14.76
C LYS A 128 -27.47 -15.55 -14.22
N LEU A 129 -27.84 -16.57 -15.01
CA LEU A 129 -27.65 -17.98 -14.66
C LEU A 129 -26.20 -18.40 -14.47
N ARG A 130 -25.24 -17.68 -15.07
CA ARG A 130 -23.80 -17.93 -14.86
C ARG A 130 -23.26 -17.25 -13.60
N ARG A 131 -24.04 -16.40 -12.93
CA ARG A 131 -23.62 -15.72 -11.70
C ARG A 131 -23.69 -16.69 -10.52
N PHE A 132 -22.80 -16.50 -9.56
CA PHE A 132 -22.71 -17.34 -8.37
C PHE A 132 -24.01 -17.38 -7.55
N GLU A 133 -24.82 -16.31 -7.60
CA GLU A 133 -26.13 -16.21 -6.94
C GLU A 133 -27.14 -17.25 -7.44
N TYR A 134 -26.96 -17.78 -8.65
CA TYR A 134 -27.83 -18.78 -9.27
C TYR A 134 -27.12 -20.14 -9.43
N GLY A 135 -25.81 -20.12 -9.69
CA GLY A 135 -25.03 -21.33 -9.93
C GLY A 135 -24.74 -22.18 -8.68
N ASN A 136 -24.98 -21.66 -7.47
CA ASN A 136 -24.74 -22.34 -6.20
C ASN A 136 -25.98 -22.40 -5.30
N VAL A 137 -27.19 -22.21 -5.84
CA VAL A 137 -28.41 -22.29 -5.05
C VAL A 137 -28.68 -23.76 -4.71
N VAL A 138 -28.64 -24.07 -3.42
CA VAL A 138 -29.03 -25.36 -2.86
C VAL A 138 -30.14 -25.11 -1.84
N SER A 139 -31.12 -26.01 -1.78
CA SER A 139 -32.14 -25.96 -0.72
C SER A 139 -31.48 -26.07 0.66
N HIS A 140 -31.94 -25.26 1.62
CA HIS A 140 -31.49 -25.37 3.01
C HIS A 140 -31.77 -26.78 3.57
N GLU A 141 -32.93 -27.36 3.24
CA GLU A 141 -33.29 -28.71 3.68
C GLU A 141 -32.32 -29.75 3.09
N ASP A 142 -32.06 -29.70 1.78
CA ASP A 142 -31.11 -30.63 1.15
C ASP A 142 -29.71 -30.49 1.75
N LEU A 143 -29.24 -29.25 1.96
CA LEU A 143 -27.92 -28.95 2.51
C LEU A 143 -27.73 -29.47 3.94
N PHE A 144 -28.77 -29.40 4.79
CA PHE A 144 -28.69 -29.77 6.20
C PHE A 144 -29.35 -31.12 6.54
N SER A 145 -30.00 -31.79 5.58
CA SER A 145 -30.63 -33.10 5.78
C SER A 145 -29.63 -34.24 6.03
N GLY A 146 -28.38 -34.08 5.60
CA GLY A 146 -27.38 -35.15 5.56
C GLY A 146 -27.60 -36.18 4.44
N LYS A 147 -28.69 -36.09 3.66
CA LYS A 147 -29.03 -37.04 2.60
C LYS A 147 -27.95 -37.16 1.54
N TYR A 148 -27.34 -36.04 1.17
CA TYR A 148 -26.32 -35.94 0.12
C TYR A 148 -24.89 -35.86 0.69
N ALA A 149 -24.69 -36.18 1.97
CA ALA A 149 -23.39 -35.99 2.63
C ALA A 149 -22.25 -36.82 2.00
N GLU A 150 -22.59 -37.94 1.37
CA GLU A 150 -21.64 -38.84 0.70
C GLU A 150 -21.61 -38.66 -0.82
N GLU A 151 -22.41 -37.75 -1.38
CA GLU A 151 -22.43 -37.51 -2.83
C GLU A 151 -21.31 -36.54 -3.22
N PRO A 152 -20.58 -36.80 -4.32
CA PRO A 152 -19.59 -35.86 -4.83
C PRO A 152 -20.24 -34.53 -5.25
N ALA A 153 -19.85 -33.46 -4.56
CA ALA A 153 -20.24 -32.11 -4.96
C ALA A 153 -19.59 -31.76 -6.31
N TYR A 154 -20.33 -31.07 -7.18
CA TYR A 154 -19.80 -30.60 -8.45
C TYR A 154 -20.21 -29.15 -8.73
N THR A 155 -19.41 -28.49 -9.56
CA THR A 155 -19.67 -27.16 -10.09
C THR A 155 -19.21 -27.12 -11.55
N PRO A 156 -19.80 -26.27 -12.41
CA PRO A 156 -19.17 -25.90 -13.67
C PRO A 156 -17.78 -25.28 -13.44
N ASP A 157 -16.95 -25.28 -14.47
CA ASP A 157 -15.66 -24.57 -14.49
C ASP A 157 -15.85 -23.08 -14.19
N ARG A 158 -15.08 -22.57 -13.22
CA ARG A 158 -15.20 -21.17 -12.78
C ARG A 158 -13.86 -20.47 -12.70
N ARG A 159 -13.90 -19.17 -12.98
CA ARG A 159 -12.81 -18.24 -12.72
C ARG A 159 -13.32 -17.18 -11.74
N TRP A 160 -12.65 -17.03 -10.62
CA TRP A 160 -13.01 -16.09 -9.56
C TRP A 160 -11.98 -14.97 -9.50
N LEU A 161 -12.45 -13.72 -9.48
CA LEU A 161 -11.59 -12.59 -9.17
C LEU A 161 -11.12 -12.72 -7.72
N ILE A 162 -9.84 -12.49 -7.45
CA ILE A 162 -9.33 -12.50 -6.08
C ILE A 162 -9.88 -11.31 -5.26
N SER A 163 -9.97 -11.46 -3.94
CA SER A 163 -10.38 -10.36 -3.06
C SER A 163 -9.32 -9.27 -2.98
N GLU A 164 -9.69 -8.11 -2.46
CA GLU A 164 -8.76 -7.00 -2.21
C GLU A 164 -7.63 -7.41 -1.26
N PHE A 165 -7.94 -8.20 -0.23
CA PHE A 165 -6.97 -8.68 0.76
C PHE A 165 -6.01 -9.71 0.15
N ILE A 166 -6.51 -10.62 -0.69
CA ILE A 166 -5.66 -11.58 -1.41
C ILE A 166 -4.73 -10.86 -2.40
N PHE A 167 -5.24 -9.83 -3.09
CA PHE A 167 -4.40 -8.97 -3.92
C PHE A 167 -3.31 -8.29 -3.09
N ASN A 168 -3.66 -7.75 -1.91
CA ASN A 168 -2.70 -7.12 -1.02
C ASN A 168 -1.60 -8.09 -0.61
N GLU A 169 -1.93 -9.32 -0.24
CA GLU A 169 -0.95 -10.35 0.14
C GLU A 169 -0.04 -10.77 -1.03
N LYS A 170 -0.61 -10.96 -2.23
CA LYS A 170 0.19 -11.22 -3.44
C LYS A 170 1.18 -10.09 -3.70
N ILE A 171 0.75 -8.83 -3.59
CA ILE A 171 1.63 -7.67 -3.75
C ILE A 171 2.67 -7.60 -2.63
N ASN A 172 2.28 -7.86 -1.39
CA ASN A 172 3.18 -7.83 -0.23
C ASN A 172 4.37 -8.78 -0.45
N ARG A 173 4.10 -10.00 -0.92
CA ARG A 173 5.16 -10.96 -1.30
C ARG A 173 6.08 -10.42 -2.40
N LEU A 174 5.52 -9.94 -3.52
CA LEU A 174 6.34 -9.42 -4.63
C LEU A 174 7.20 -8.19 -4.25
N LEU A 175 6.75 -7.43 -3.25
CA LEU A 175 7.46 -6.29 -2.72
C LEU A 175 8.36 -6.60 -1.51
N ASN A 176 8.47 -7.88 -1.13
CA ASN A 176 9.20 -8.33 0.06
C ASN A 176 8.74 -7.58 1.33
N TYR A 177 7.48 -7.16 1.36
CA TYR A 177 6.90 -6.40 2.45
C TYR A 177 6.22 -7.35 3.43
N HIS A 178 6.68 -7.33 4.68
CA HIS A 178 6.17 -8.16 5.77
C HIS A 178 5.38 -7.25 6.71
N PRO A 179 4.05 -7.14 6.56
CA PRO A 179 3.23 -6.27 7.38
C PRO A 179 3.22 -6.70 8.85
N THR A 180 3.59 -5.78 9.73
CA THR A 180 3.47 -5.90 11.18
C THR A 180 2.64 -4.76 11.76
N ARG A 181 1.96 -5.02 12.88
CA ARG A 181 1.13 -4.06 13.61
C ARG A 181 1.31 -4.21 15.12
N THR A 182 1.21 -3.11 15.85
CA THR A 182 1.16 -3.16 17.32
C THR A 182 -0.24 -3.56 17.77
N ILE A 183 -0.41 -4.80 18.23
CA ILE A 183 -1.66 -5.34 18.75
C ILE A 183 -1.49 -5.62 20.24
N TYR A 184 -2.35 -5.00 21.08
CA TYR A 184 -2.23 -5.04 22.54
C TYR A 184 -0.83 -4.68 23.06
N GLY A 185 -0.18 -3.71 22.41
CA GLY A 185 1.16 -3.25 22.78
C GLY A 185 2.31 -4.15 22.31
N THR A 186 2.03 -5.24 21.59
CA THR A 186 3.03 -6.16 21.05
C THR A 186 3.03 -6.11 19.52
N GLU A 187 4.20 -6.18 18.88
CA GLU A 187 4.28 -6.26 17.42
C GLU A 187 3.85 -7.65 16.93
N GLN A 188 2.87 -7.71 16.02
CA GLN A 188 2.27 -8.91 15.46
C GLN A 188 2.29 -8.86 13.93
N ALA A 189 2.51 -9.99 13.27
CA ALA A 189 2.38 -10.09 11.81
C ALA A 189 0.89 -10.10 11.39
N VAL A 190 0.53 -9.34 10.35
CA VAL A 190 -0.87 -9.16 9.93
C VAL A 190 -1.05 -9.39 8.44
N GLN A 191 -1.92 -10.32 8.06
CA GLN A 191 -2.28 -10.56 6.66
C GLN A 191 -3.40 -9.63 6.18
N GLY A 192 -3.39 -9.28 4.89
CA GLY A 192 -4.37 -8.45 4.19
C GLY A 192 -3.99 -6.97 4.09
N ASP A 193 -2.83 -6.57 4.59
CA ASP A 193 -2.41 -5.19 4.79
C ASP A 193 -1.98 -4.48 3.49
N SER A 194 -2.57 -3.32 3.20
CA SER A 194 -2.21 -2.48 2.04
C SER A 194 -0.95 -1.61 2.21
N GLY A 195 -0.26 -1.68 3.35
CA GLY A 195 0.85 -0.81 3.74
C GLY A 195 0.43 0.61 4.13
N VAL A 196 -0.87 0.91 4.11
CA VAL A 196 -1.44 2.13 4.66
C VAL A 196 -1.48 1.98 6.19
N HIS A 197 -0.66 2.78 6.88
CA HIS A 197 -0.64 2.79 8.35
C HIS A 197 -1.33 4.04 8.88
N TRP A 198 -2.10 3.82 9.95
CA TRP A 198 -3.11 4.69 10.54
C TRP A 198 -2.61 6.09 10.91
N SER A 199 -1.37 6.25 11.37
CA SER A 199 -0.88 7.57 11.79
C SER A 199 0.45 7.94 11.14
N PRO A 200 0.49 9.04 10.36
CA PRO A 200 1.74 9.59 9.81
C PRO A 200 2.82 9.87 10.86
N LYS A 201 2.44 9.97 12.14
CA LYS A 201 3.32 10.35 13.24
C LYS A 201 3.98 9.15 13.96
N THR A 202 3.49 7.91 13.80
CA THR A 202 3.69 6.87 14.85
C THR A 202 3.96 5.48 14.29
N GLU A 203 3.14 5.03 13.34
CA GLU A 203 3.43 3.85 12.52
C GLU A 203 3.64 4.34 11.09
N ARG A 204 4.91 4.56 10.75
CA ARG A 204 5.31 4.92 9.39
C ARG A 204 5.28 3.65 8.54
N GLY A 205 4.09 3.26 8.11
CA GLY A 205 3.90 2.23 7.08
C GLY A 205 4.80 2.46 5.87
N ASN A 206 5.04 1.39 5.11
CA ASN A 206 6.03 1.40 4.04
C ASN A 206 5.65 2.39 2.93
N LYS A 207 6.47 3.45 2.77
CA LYS A 207 6.22 4.53 1.80
C LYS A 207 6.04 4.02 0.37
N PHE A 208 6.77 2.98 -0.01
CA PHE A 208 6.69 2.41 -1.35
C PHE A 208 5.43 1.56 -1.51
N ARG A 209 5.13 0.68 -0.55
CA ARG A 209 3.93 -0.18 -0.59
C ARG A 209 2.63 0.63 -0.72
N ARG A 210 2.55 1.79 -0.06
CA ARG A 210 1.40 2.73 -0.15
C ARG A 210 1.17 3.28 -1.56
N THR A 211 2.16 3.20 -2.44
CA THR A 211 2.00 3.63 -3.84
C THR A 211 1.30 2.59 -4.70
N ILE A 212 1.09 1.36 -4.21
CA ILE A 212 0.31 0.35 -4.90
C ILE A 212 -1.14 0.47 -4.47
N THR A 213 -2.01 0.82 -5.41
CA THR A 213 -3.45 1.00 -5.17
C THR A 213 -4.19 -0.28 -5.47
N ASN A 214 -5.11 -0.72 -4.61
CA ASN A 214 -5.91 -1.90 -4.93
C ASN A 214 -6.84 -1.62 -6.13
N PRO A 215 -6.75 -2.38 -7.24
CA PRO A 215 -7.62 -2.21 -8.39
C PRO A 215 -8.98 -2.90 -8.20
N TYR A 216 -9.15 -3.70 -7.15
CA TYR A 216 -10.37 -4.44 -6.86
C TYR A 216 -11.03 -3.84 -5.62
N LEU A 217 -11.45 -2.57 -5.72
CA LEU A 217 -12.32 -1.98 -4.71
C LEU A 217 -13.64 -2.73 -4.78
N LEU A 218 -13.82 -3.66 -3.85
CA LEU A 218 -15.05 -4.41 -3.71
C LEU A 218 -16.17 -3.48 -3.21
N PRO A 219 -17.45 -3.85 -3.37
CA PRO A 219 -18.57 -2.99 -3.01
C PRO A 219 -18.50 -2.58 -1.53
N GLU A 220 -19.31 -1.61 -1.12
CA GLU A 220 -19.51 -1.07 0.26
C GLU A 220 -19.76 -2.14 1.37
N LYS A 221 -19.74 -3.45 1.04
CA LYS A 221 -19.95 -4.57 1.95
C LYS A 221 -18.70 -5.46 2.01
N VAL A 222 -17.92 -5.32 3.08
CA VAL A 222 -16.88 -6.30 3.45
C VAL A 222 -17.57 -7.49 4.16
N GLY A 223 -17.48 -8.69 3.60
CA GLY A 223 -18.16 -9.90 4.10
C GLY A 223 -17.44 -11.20 3.69
N VAL A 224 -18.11 -12.35 3.80
CA VAL A 224 -17.63 -13.64 3.25
C VAL A 224 -17.80 -13.68 1.74
N ARG A 225 -18.84 -13.02 1.22
CA ARG A 225 -19.14 -12.98 -0.21
C ARG A 225 -18.63 -11.69 -0.84
N TYR A 226 -17.53 -11.80 -1.57
CA TYR A 226 -16.99 -10.73 -2.40
C TYR A 226 -17.54 -10.85 -3.82
N SER A 227 -18.62 -10.13 -4.12
CA SER A 227 -19.16 -10.08 -5.48
C SER A 227 -19.28 -8.64 -5.96
N SER A 228 -18.62 -8.33 -7.07
CA SER A 228 -18.83 -7.08 -7.80
C SER A 228 -19.51 -7.39 -9.12
N HIS A 229 -20.63 -6.71 -9.36
CA HIS A 229 -21.36 -6.76 -10.63
C HIS A 229 -20.85 -5.71 -11.63
N ASN A 230 -19.94 -4.82 -11.18
CA ASN A 230 -19.38 -3.77 -12.00
C ASN A 230 -18.24 -4.32 -12.86
N ARG A 231 -18.28 -4.00 -14.16
CA ARG A 231 -17.17 -4.32 -15.06
C ARG A 231 -15.93 -3.50 -14.67
N LEU A 232 -14.76 -4.11 -14.81
CA LEU A 232 -13.50 -3.36 -14.76
C LEU A 232 -13.52 -2.27 -15.85
N THR A 233 -13.26 -1.04 -15.43
CA THR A 233 -13.24 0.14 -16.30
C THR A 233 -11.81 0.44 -16.77
N THR A 234 -11.68 1.36 -17.74
CA THR A 234 -10.36 1.87 -18.17
C THR A 234 -9.54 2.45 -17.00
N GLY A 235 -10.21 3.03 -16.00
CA GLY A 235 -9.55 3.52 -14.78
C GLY A 235 -8.89 2.39 -13.98
N HIS A 236 -9.58 1.26 -13.83
CA HIS A 236 -9.02 0.08 -13.17
C HIS A 236 -7.81 -0.47 -13.94
N LEU A 237 -7.90 -0.57 -15.27
CA LEU A 237 -6.77 -1.00 -16.10
C LEU A 237 -5.56 -0.07 -15.95
N LEU A 238 -5.77 1.25 -15.93
CA LEU A 238 -4.69 2.22 -15.72
C LEU A 238 -4.01 2.02 -14.35
N THR A 239 -4.80 1.77 -13.30
CA THR A 239 -4.29 1.44 -11.97
C THR A 239 -3.48 0.15 -11.99
N MET A 240 -3.99 -0.92 -12.62
CA MET A 240 -3.28 -2.19 -12.75
C MET A 240 -1.95 -2.02 -13.48
N VAL A 241 -1.91 -1.28 -14.60
CA VAL A 241 -0.68 -0.98 -15.34
C VAL A 241 0.30 -0.16 -14.49
N GLY A 242 -0.20 0.84 -13.77
CA GLY A 242 0.61 1.64 -12.84
C GLY A 242 1.24 0.79 -11.74
N ASN A 243 0.47 -0.12 -11.15
CA ASN A 243 0.95 -1.06 -10.14
C ASN A 243 1.98 -2.03 -10.71
N ALA A 244 1.69 -2.66 -11.86
CA ALA A 244 2.57 -3.61 -12.52
C ALA A 244 3.94 -2.98 -12.81
N LYS A 245 3.97 -1.72 -13.27
CA LYS A 245 5.22 -0.97 -13.48
C LYS A 245 6.01 -0.73 -12.19
N ARG A 246 5.33 -0.39 -11.09
CA ARG A 246 5.97 -0.17 -9.78
C ARG A 246 6.54 -1.48 -9.23
N VAL A 247 5.76 -2.56 -9.28
CA VAL A 247 6.18 -3.91 -8.87
C VAL A 247 7.37 -4.37 -9.72
N ALA A 248 7.28 -4.25 -11.04
CA ALA A 248 8.35 -4.58 -11.95
C ALA A 248 9.63 -3.79 -11.65
N GLY A 249 9.53 -2.47 -11.44
CA GLY A 249 10.67 -1.63 -11.11
C GLY A 249 11.31 -2.00 -9.76
N HIS A 250 10.52 -2.46 -8.79
CA HIS A 250 11.03 -2.98 -7.52
C HIS A 250 11.78 -4.29 -7.73
N MET A 251 11.11 -5.30 -8.31
CA MET A 251 11.65 -6.65 -8.53
C MET A 251 12.91 -6.62 -9.41
N SER A 252 12.95 -5.76 -10.43
CA SER A 252 14.10 -5.64 -11.33
C SER A 252 15.23 -4.75 -10.81
N SER A 253 15.14 -4.19 -9.61
CA SER A 253 16.20 -3.34 -9.07
C SER A 253 17.39 -4.18 -8.59
N GLU A 254 18.62 -3.70 -8.77
CA GLU A 254 19.85 -4.46 -8.47
C GLU A 254 19.87 -4.98 -7.01
N ALA A 255 19.53 -4.12 -6.05
CA ALA A 255 19.51 -4.50 -4.64
C ALA A 255 18.50 -5.60 -4.34
N ILE A 256 17.31 -5.52 -4.95
CA ILE A 256 16.23 -6.49 -4.74
C ILE A 256 16.53 -7.80 -5.46
N MET A 257 17.01 -7.76 -6.70
CA MET A 257 17.42 -8.97 -7.42
C MET A 257 18.48 -9.73 -6.63
N LYS A 258 19.50 -9.03 -6.14
CA LYS A 258 20.59 -9.64 -5.36
C LYS A 258 20.10 -10.29 -4.06
N ALA A 259 19.10 -9.71 -3.41
CA ALA A 259 18.62 -10.18 -2.11
C ALA A 259 17.56 -11.29 -2.22
N HIS A 260 16.69 -11.23 -3.24
CA HIS A 260 15.46 -12.04 -3.29
C HIS A 260 15.26 -12.83 -4.59
N TYR A 261 15.99 -12.50 -5.67
CA TYR A 261 15.80 -13.11 -6.99
C TYR A 261 17.16 -13.55 -7.58
N PRO A 262 17.82 -14.58 -6.99
CA PRO A 262 19.17 -15.01 -7.37
C PRO A 262 19.32 -15.43 -8.84
N ALA A 263 18.31 -16.06 -9.46
CA ALA A 263 18.38 -16.43 -10.88
C ALA A 263 18.32 -15.19 -11.78
N THR A 264 17.42 -14.25 -11.45
CA THR A 264 17.33 -12.95 -12.12
C THR A 264 18.64 -12.16 -11.95
N TYR A 265 19.22 -12.15 -10.75
CA TYR A 265 20.52 -11.51 -10.51
C TYR A 265 21.65 -12.17 -11.30
N ALA A 266 21.70 -13.50 -11.38
CA ALA A 266 22.69 -14.22 -12.17
C ALA A 266 22.61 -13.85 -13.66
N LEU A 267 21.40 -13.76 -14.22
CA LEU A 267 21.17 -13.28 -15.58
C LEU A 267 21.64 -11.84 -15.79
N MET A 268 21.46 -10.97 -14.79
CA MET A 268 21.85 -9.55 -14.86
C MET A 268 23.32 -9.27 -14.51
N LYS A 269 24.00 -10.19 -13.83
CA LYS A 269 25.33 -9.98 -13.25
C LYS A 269 26.36 -9.41 -14.23
N PRO A 270 26.55 -9.95 -15.45
CA PRO A 270 27.54 -9.40 -16.39
C PRO A 270 27.29 -7.92 -16.73
N GLU A 271 26.01 -7.54 -16.85
CA GLU A 271 25.61 -6.17 -17.19
C GLU A 271 25.75 -5.22 -16.00
N LEU A 272 25.43 -5.69 -14.79
CA LEU A 272 25.64 -4.92 -13.57
C LEU A 272 27.13 -4.69 -13.30
N ASP A 273 27.96 -5.72 -13.48
CA ASP A 273 29.41 -5.62 -13.34
C ASP A 273 30.00 -4.63 -14.36
N HIS A 274 29.56 -4.69 -15.62
CA HIS A 274 29.95 -3.72 -16.64
C HIS A 274 29.55 -2.28 -16.26
N ARG A 275 28.29 -2.06 -15.84
CA ARG A 275 27.81 -0.73 -15.41
C ARG A 275 28.63 -0.20 -14.23
N ASN A 276 28.99 -1.05 -13.28
CA ASN A 276 29.82 -0.67 -12.13
C ASN A 276 31.23 -0.28 -12.56
N LYS A 277 31.84 -1.01 -13.50
CA LYS A 277 33.14 -0.63 -14.11
C LYS A 277 33.05 0.73 -14.81
N ILE A 278 32.03 0.94 -15.66
CA ILE A 278 31.84 2.22 -16.35
C ILE A 278 31.63 3.37 -15.36
N ARG A 279 30.81 3.19 -14.32
CA ARG A 279 30.60 4.20 -13.28
C ARG A 279 31.89 4.53 -12.52
N SER A 280 32.72 3.53 -12.24
CA SER A 280 34.03 3.72 -11.60
C SER A 280 34.99 4.50 -12.50
N ARG A 281 35.08 4.14 -13.79
CA ARG A 281 35.86 4.88 -14.80
C ARG A 281 35.38 6.31 -14.93
N GLU A 282 34.07 6.52 -15.06
CA GLU A 282 33.47 7.85 -15.19
C GLU A 282 33.74 8.71 -13.95
N GLY A 283 33.57 8.15 -12.74
CA GLY A 283 33.86 8.87 -11.50
C GLY A 283 35.32 9.28 -11.38
N PHE A 284 36.25 8.40 -11.78
CA PHE A 284 37.67 8.72 -11.86
C PHE A 284 37.93 9.86 -12.86
N LEU A 285 37.41 9.76 -14.09
CA LEU A 285 37.65 10.74 -15.14
C LEU A 285 36.97 12.10 -14.90
N ARG A 286 35.79 12.12 -14.26
CA ARG A 286 35.08 13.38 -13.91
C ARG A 286 35.74 14.12 -12.75
N THR A 287 36.69 13.51 -12.05
CA THR A 287 37.48 14.22 -11.05
C THR A 287 38.56 15.02 -11.76
N TYR A 288 38.38 16.35 -11.86
CA TYR A 288 39.25 17.23 -12.64
C TYR A 288 40.75 16.99 -12.38
N SER A 289 41.19 17.01 -11.12
CA SER A 289 42.60 16.81 -10.76
C SER A 289 43.15 15.42 -11.11
N PHE A 290 42.29 14.41 -11.24
CA PHE A 290 42.72 13.06 -11.59
C PHE A 290 42.92 12.93 -13.09
N LEU A 291 41.97 13.45 -13.87
CA LEU A 291 42.09 13.45 -15.32
C LEU A 291 43.21 14.38 -15.77
N ASP A 292 43.32 15.58 -15.21
CA ASP A 292 44.40 16.52 -15.56
C ASP A 292 45.78 15.89 -15.31
N ARG A 293 45.98 15.30 -14.13
CA ARG A 293 47.22 14.55 -13.83
C ARG A 293 47.45 13.40 -14.80
N LEU A 294 46.43 12.57 -15.07
CA LEU A 294 46.57 11.45 -16.01
C LEU A 294 46.92 11.96 -17.41
N LEU A 295 46.32 13.04 -17.88
CA LEU A 295 46.62 13.60 -19.19
C LEU A 295 48.05 14.16 -19.27
N ASN A 296 48.57 14.74 -18.19
CA ASN A 296 49.98 15.11 -18.09
C ASN A 296 50.88 13.86 -18.11
N ASP A 297 50.56 12.82 -17.35
CA ASP A 297 51.32 11.56 -17.31
C ASP A 297 51.33 10.85 -18.69
N LEU A 298 50.24 10.96 -19.47
CA LEU A 298 50.11 10.29 -20.77
C LEU A 298 50.78 11.03 -21.94
N TYR A 299 50.83 12.37 -21.91
CA TYR A 299 51.27 13.20 -23.03
C TYR A 299 52.52 14.05 -22.74
N GLY A 300 52.92 14.23 -21.48
CA GLY A 300 54.06 15.07 -21.09
C GLY A 300 53.95 16.48 -21.67
N GLU A 301 55.01 16.96 -22.30
CA GLU A 301 55.08 18.29 -22.92
C GLU A 301 54.06 18.49 -24.06
N GLU A 302 53.58 17.42 -24.71
CA GLU A 302 52.54 17.51 -25.74
C GLU A 302 51.17 17.82 -25.14
N HIS A 303 50.99 17.67 -23.81
CA HIS A 303 49.73 17.99 -23.14
C HIS A 303 49.33 19.45 -23.35
N GLU A 304 50.27 20.38 -23.20
CA GLU A 304 50.03 21.82 -23.30
C GLU A 304 49.55 22.22 -24.71
N LYS A 305 50.10 21.59 -25.75
CA LYS A 305 49.72 21.85 -27.16
C LYS A 305 48.31 21.39 -27.50
N LEU A 306 47.77 20.44 -26.72
CA LEU A 306 46.44 19.88 -26.89
C LEU A 306 45.36 20.64 -26.10
N LEU A 307 45.74 21.55 -25.21
CA LEU A 307 44.80 22.31 -24.38
C LEU A 307 43.91 23.22 -25.25
N PRO A 308 42.63 23.37 -24.88
CA PRO A 308 41.75 24.33 -25.54
C PRO A 308 42.18 25.76 -25.19
N LYS A 309 42.00 26.69 -26.15
CA LYS A 309 42.24 28.12 -25.91
C LYS A 309 41.17 28.67 -24.96
N VAL A 310 41.60 29.15 -23.79
CA VAL A 310 40.71 29.76 -22.78
C VAL A 310 40.51 31.23 -23.12
N ILE A 311 39.25 31.68 -23.13
CA ILE A 311 38.89 33.10 -23.22
C ILE A 311 38.30 33.47 -21.85
N LEU A 312 39.00 34.33 -21.12
CA LEU A 312 38.58 34.77 -19.79
C LEU A 312 37.40 35.74 -19.90
N LYS A 313 36.51 35.69 -18.92
CA LYS A 313 35.29 36.49 -18.89
C LYS A 313 35.47 37.71 -18.00
N GLU A 314 35.19 38.87 -18.58
CA GLU A 314 35.20 40.13 -17.85
C GLU A 314 33.85 40.36 -17.17
N ILE A 315 33.78 40.03 -15.88
CA ILE A 315 32.60 40.26 -15.04
C ILE A 315 32.91 41.32 -13.98
N PRO A 316 32.15 42.41 -13.88
CA PRO A 316 32.39 43.45 -12.90
C PRO A 316 31.97 43.01 -11.49
N TYR A 317 32.59 43.62 -10.48
CA TYR A 317 32.18 43.51 -9.09
C TYR A 317 30.84 44.24 -8.87
N PRO A 318 29.87 43.63 -8.17
CA PRO A 318 28.56 44.26 -7.93
C PRO A 318 28.62 45.46 -6.98
N GLY A 319 29.70 45.61 -6.22
CA GLY A 319 29.88 46.62 -5.19
C GLY A 319 29.13 46.28 -3.89
N PRO A 320 29.11 47.20 -2.92
CA PRO A 320 28.56 46.93 -1.59
C PRO A 320 27.09 46.53 -1.63
N PRO A 321 26.62 45.70 -0.68
CA PRO A 321 25.21 45.33 -0.59
C PRO A 321 24.35 46.58 -0.33
N LYS A 322 23.26 46.74 -1.08
CA LYS A 322 22.37 47.92 -1.00
C LYS A 322 20.94 47.49 -0.67
N HIS A 323 20.32 48.20 0.26
CA HIS A 323 18.89 48.07 0.57
C HIS A 323 18.12 49.32 0.09
N SER A 324 16.94 49.14 -0.49
CA SER A 324 16.14 50.23 -1.08
C SER A 324 15.82 51.35 -0.08
N THR A 325 15.60 51.01 1.19
CA THR A 325 15.32 51.98 2.27
C THR A 325 16.57 52.38 3.07
N GLY A 326 17.58 51.52 3.18
CA GLY A 326 18.71 51.68 4.10
C GLY A 326 20.03 52.15 3.48
N GLY A 327 20.13 52.20 2.15
CA GLY A 327 21.39 52.49 1.46
C GLY A 327 22.40 51.34 1.59
N ILE A 328 23.69 51.67 1.66
CA ILE A 328 24.77 50.69 1.79
C ILE A 328 24.64 49.92 3.12
N GLN A 329 24.82 48.61 3.06
CA GLN A 329 24.72 47.69 4.18
C GLN A 329 26.07 47.07 4.52
N LYS A 330 26.15 46.49 5.72
CA LYS A 330 27.26 45.62 6.12
C LYS A 330 27.24 44.31 5.33
N ARG A 331 28.39 43.66 5.24
CA ARG A 331 28.54 42.33 4.64
C ARG A 331 27.72 41.28 5.41
N HIS A 332 27.28 40.23 4.71
CA HIS A 332 26.59 39.10 5.29
C HIS A 332 27.54 38.19 6.06
N GLU A 333 27.21 37.88 7.32
CA GLU A 333 27.98 36.97 8.17
C GLU A 333 27.37 35.55 8.26
N ASN A 334 26.08 35.39 7.93
CA ASN A 334 25.39 34.10 8.07
C ASN A 334 25.63 33.19 6.85
N LEU A 335 26.51 32.20 7.03
CA LEU A 335 26.86 31.25 5.98
C LEU A 335 25.79 30.20 5.67
N GLU A 336 24.71 30.09 6.45
CA GLU A 336 23.58 29.19 6.13
C GLU A 336 22.92 29.55 4.79
N PHE A 337 23.03 30.81 4.36
CA PHE A 337 22.52 31.25 3.07
C PHE A 337 23.28 30.68 1.87
N LEU A 338 24.46 30.05 2.06
CA LEU A 338 25.14 29.33 0.98
C LEU A 338 24.27 28.18 0.45
N GLY A 339 23.40 27.62 1.29
CA GLY A 339 22.44 26.58 0.89
C GLY A 339 21.34 27.05 -0.06
N ARG A 340 21.23 28.36 -0.33
CA ARG A 340 20.30 28.92 -1.33
C ARG A 340 20.84 28.90 -2.75
N PHE A 341 22.15 28.75 -2.91
CA PHE A 341 22.80 28.64 -4.22
C PHE A 341 22.84 27.18 -4.68
N ASP A 342 23.15 26.97 -5.96
CA ASP A 342 23.36 25.63 -6.49
C ASP A 342 24.50 24.91 -5.75
N ARG A 343 24.25 23.68 -5.29
CA ARG A 343 25.18 22.93 -4.44
C ARG A 343 26.46 22.54 -5.16
N GLU A 344 26.40 22.26 -6.46
CA GLU A 344 27.59 21.90 -7.24
C GLU A 344 28.45 23.14 -7.48
N ASP A 345 27.82 24.27 -7.81
CA ASP A 345 28.55 25.51 -8.10
C ASP A 345 29.21 26.09 -6.86
N VAL A 346 28.52 26.13 -5.71
CA VAL A 346 29.15 26.55 -4.44
C VAL A 346 30.29 25.61 -4.06
N LYS A 347 30.11 24.30 -4.19
CA LYS A 347 31.17 23.33 -3.89
C LYS A 347 32.40 23.58 -4.77
N ALA A 348 32.21 23.80 -6.08
CA ALA A 348 33.31 24.09 -7.00
C ALA A 348 34.03 25.41 -6.67
N ILE A 349 33.28 26.47 -6.30
CA ILE A 349 33.84 27.76 -5.86
C ILE A 349 34.70 27.58 -4.61
N LEU A 350 34.16 26.93 -3.58
CA LEU A 350 34.87 26.73 -2.31
C LEU A 350 36.10 25.84 -2.50
N GLN A 351 36.03 24.84 -3.39
CA GLN A 351 37.18 24.01 -3.77
C GLN A 351 38.26 24.80 -4.51
N GLY A 352 37.85 25.71 -5.40
CA GLY A 352 38.76 26.61 -6.10
C GLY A 352 39.52 27.53 -5.13
N ILE A 353 38.80 28.17 -4.20
CA ILE A 353 39.41 28.99 -3.13
C ILE A 353 40.38 28.14 -2.31
N ALA A 354 39.96 26.95 -1.87
CA ALA A 354 40.80 26.06 -1.07
C ALA A 354 42.09 25.64 -1.80
N THR A 355 42.03 25.52 -3.13
CA THR A 355 43.12 25.05 -3.98
C THR A 355 44.10 26.16 -4.33
N TYR A 356 43.63 27.39 -4.56
CA TYR A 356 44.44 28.49 -5.08
C TYR A 356 44.83 29.56 -4.06
N LYS A 357 44.21 29.59 -2.87
CA LYS A 357 44.66 30.48 -1.79
C LYS A 357 46.10 30.13 -1.39
N ARG A 358 46.98 31.14 -1.34
CA ARG A 358 48.42 30.97 -0.99
C ARG A 358 48.81 31.72 0.27
N THR A 359 48.14 32.83 0.59
CA THR A 359 48.36 33.55 1.85
C THR A 359 47.37 33.08 2.94
N ALA A 360 47.49 33.60 4.16
CA ALA A 360 46.58 33.25 5.26
C ALA A 360 45.10 33.47 4.85
N TYR A 361 44.21 32.64 5.40
CA TYR A 361 42.75 32.71 5.21
C TYR A 361 42.17 33.92 5.99
N LYS A 362 42.64 35.12 5.65
CA LYS A 362 42.28 36.40 6.27
C LYS A 362 42.34 37.50 5.21
N VAL A 363 41.48 38.51 5.36
CA VAL A 363 41.50 39.77 4.60
C VAL A 363 41.40 40.96 5.55
N GLU A 364 41.86 42.12 5.12
CA GLU A 364 41.84 43.36 5.91
C GLU A 364 41.08 44.48 5.22
N ASP A 365 40.18 45.14 5.96
CA ASP A 365 39.41 46.29 5.46
C ASP A 365 40.27 47.55 5.38
N VAL A 366 40.22 48.25 4.25
CA VAL A 366 40.83 49.57 4.09
C VAL A 366 39.88 50.62 4.63
N THR A 367 39.92 50.82 5.95
CA THR A 367 38.95 51.67 6.66
C THR A 367 38.92 53.13 6.17
N GLU A 368 40.00 53.63 5.57
CA GLU A 368 40.05 54.97 4.95
C GLU A 368 39.15 55.09 3.70
N LYS A 369 38.83 53.96 3.06
CA LYS A 369 37.93 53.87 1.90
C LYS A 369 36.50 53.44 2.29
N SER A 370 36.13 53.59 3.57
CA SER A 370 34.80 53.21 4.06
C SER A 370 33.69 54.03 3.42
N GLN A 371 32.66 53.34 2.93
CA GLN A 371 31.41 53.94 2.48
C GLN A 371 30.40 53.96 3.65
N LEU A 372 29.68 55.07 3.75
CA LEU A 372 28.72 55.32 4.83
C LEU A 372 27.31 54.84 4.46
N ASP A 373 26.53 54.41 5.46
CA ASP A 373 25.09 54.21 5.32
C ASP A 373 24.34 55.56 5.21
N ARG A 374 23.01 55.49 5.02
CA ARG A 374 22.16 56.70 4.98
C ARG A 374 22.15 57.50 6.30
N ASN A 375 22.65 56.93 7.40
CA ASN A 375 22.74 57.57 8.71
C ASN A 375 24.15 58.12 9.00
N GLY A 376 25.06 58.10 8.01
CA GLY A 376 26.43 58.60 8.13
C GLY A 376 27.38 57.68 8.90
N LYS A 377 27.02 56.42 9.14
CA LYS A 377 27.88 55.44 9.82
C LYS A 377 28.66 54.59 8.81
N PRO A 378 29.95 54.27 9.05
CA PRO A 378 30.70 53.33 8.21
C PRO A 378 29.98 51.98 8.14
N ALA A 379 29.61 51.59 6.91
CA ALA A 379 28.82 50.39 6.67
C ALA A 379 29.59 49.34 5.86
N TRP A 380 30.48 49.76 4.97
CA TRP A 380 31.26 48.86 4.13
C TRP A 380 32.59 49.48 3.73
N ALA A 381 33.67 48.72 3.72
CA ALA A 381 34.98 49.16 3.22
C ALA A 381 35.55 48.10 2.26
N PRO A 382 36.23 48.49 1.17
CA PRO A 382 36.90 47.52 0.32
C PRO A 382 38.04 46.85 1.09
N TYR A 383 38.36 45.61 0.70
CA TYR A 383 39.57 44.93 1.17
C TYR A 383 40.82 45.52 0.52
N SER A 384 42.00 45.16 1.01
CA SER A 384 43.28 45.63 0.46
C SER A 384 43.44 45.29 -1.04
N ASP A 385 44.17 46.13 -1.77
CA ASP A 385 44.42 45.89 -3.21
C ASP A 385 45.19 44.56 -3.43
N ALA A 386 45.99 44.14 -2.44
CA ALA A 386 46.69 42.86 -2.45
C ALA A 386 45.74 41.66 -2.29
N ASP A 387 44.76 41.74 -1.37
CA ASP A 387 43.73 40.70 -1.19
C ASP A 387 42.86 40.57 -2.45
N LEU A 388 42.52 41.71 -3.08
CA LEU A 388 41.74 41.74 -4.32
C LEU A 388 42.53 41.11 -5.47
N ALA A 389 43.81 41.41 -5.60
CA ALA A 389 44.68 40.82 -6.62
C ALA A 389 44.84 39.30 -6.43
N GLU A 390 44.99 38.81 -5.19
CA GLU A 390 45.02 37.36 -4.93
C GLU A 390 43.67 36.71 -5.29
N PHE A 391 42.55 37.33 -4.94
CA PHE A 391 41.22 36.78 -5.23
C PHE A 391 40.90 36.77 -6.74
N GLU A 392 41.30 37.80 -7.49
CA GLU A 392 41.23 37.81 -8.96
C GLU A 392 42.08 36.69 -9.57
N ASN A 393 43.30 36.47 -9.07
CA ASN A 393 44.11 35.33 -9.52
C ASN A 393 43.43 33.98 -9.22
N ILE A 394 42.79 33.82 -8.04
CA ILE A 394 42.00 32.62 -7.72
C ILE A 394 40.87 32.45 -8.74
N ILE A 395 40.11 33.51 -9.06
CA ILE A 395 39.04 33.48 -10.07
C ILE A 395 39.60 33.04 -11.43
N GLN A 396 40.71 33.63 -11.88
CA GLN A 396 41.32 33.32 -13.17
C GLN A 396 41.76 31.84 -13.28
N GLN A 397 42.36 31.29 -12.22
CA GLN A 397 42.74 29.88 -12.17
C GLN A 397 41.50 28.97 -12.17
N CYS A 398 40.48 29.31 -11.38
CA CYS A 398 39.23 28.54 -11.33
C CYS A 398 38.50 28.57 -12.68
N GLU A 399 38.44 29.73 -13.35
CA GLU A 399 37.84 29.88 -14.66
C GLU A 399 38.56 29.02 -15.70
N THR A 400 39.89 29.03 -15.67
CA THR A 400 40.73 28.19 -16.54
C THR A 400 40.43 26.71 -16.32
N ASP A 401 40.36 26.27 -15.07
CA ASP A 401 40.05 24.89 -14.72
C ASP A 401 38.65 24.48 -15.15
N TRP A 402 37.61 25.27 -14.83
CA TRP A 402 36.23 24.97 -15.20
C TRP A 402 36.05 24.95 -16.72
N TYR A 403 36.74 25.84 -17.43
CA TYR A 403 36.74 25.84 -18.89
C TYR A 403 37.36 24.55 -19.44
N ARG A 404 38.53 24.12 -18.92
CA ARG A 404 39.19 22.86 -19.31
C ARG A 404 38.37 21.63 -18.92
N GLU A 405 37.74 21.65 -17.76
CA GLU A 405 36.83 20.62 -17.26
C GLU A 405 35.65 20.41 -18.22
N GLY A 406 35.20 21.46 -18.90
CA GLY A 406 34.06 21.42 -19.81
C GLY A 406 32.76 21.94 -19.18
N VAL A 407 32.86 22.74 -18.11
CA VAL A 407 31.72 23.47 -17.55
C VAL A 407 31.18 24.44 -18.60
N THR A 408 29.86 24.59 -18.67
CA THR A 408 29.24 25.48 -19.65
C THR A 408 29.58 26.93 -19.36
N ASP A 409 29.72 27.72 -20.43
CA ASP A 409 30.01 29.15 -20.38
C ASP A 409 29.06 29.92 -19.43
N TYR A 410 27.77 29.58 -19.43
CA TYR A 410 26.78 30.15 -18.51
C TYR A 410 27.05 29.80 -17.03
N ARG A 411 27.38 28.53 -16.73
CA ARG A 411 27.71 28.13 -15.35
C ARG A 411 29.02 28.77 -14.88
N ILE A 412 30.01 28.92 -15.76
CA ILE A 412 31.26 29.64 -15.47
C ILE A 412 30.95 31.11 -15.12
N GLU A 413 30.11 31.79 -15.91
CA GLU A 413 29.67 33.17 -15.61
C GLU A 413 28.99 33.28 -14.25
N ASN A 414 28.06 32.37 -13.96
CA ASN A 414 27.37 32.33 -12.67
C ASN A 414 28.33 32.09 -11.50
N ARG A 415 29.30 31.19 -11.66
CA ARG A 415 30.31 30.92 -10.62
C ARG A 415 31.18 32.14 -10.36
N ILE A 416 31.70 32.78 -11.41
CA ILE A 416 32.51 34.00 -11.30
C ILE A 416 31.69 35.14 -10.68
N THR A 417 30.45 35.33 -11.15
CA THR A 417 29.51 36.31 -10.57
C THR A 417 29.28 36.06 -9.09
N THR A 418 29.10 34.79 -8.70
CA THR A 418 28.92 34.39 -7.29
C THR A 418 30.18 34.62 -6.48
N MET A 419 31.36 34.33 -7.01
CA MET A 419 32.64 34.63 -6.35
C MET A 419 32.81 36.12 -6.11
N LYS A 420 32.56 36.96 -7.11
CA LYS A 420 32.65 38.42 -6.99
C LYS A 420 31.57 38.97 -6.04
N LEU A 421 30.37 38.39 -6.06
CA LEU A 421 29.31 38.67 -5.10
C LEU A 421 29.74 38.33 -3.67
N PHE A 422 30.36 37.17 -3.43
CA PHE A 422 30.87 36.80 -2.11
C PHE A 422 31.92 37.80 -1.63
N TYR A 423 32.86 38.20 -2.49
CA TYR A 423 33.90 39.16 -2.13
C TYR A 423 33.34 40.51 -1.66
N ASP A 424 32.34 41.04 -2.36
CA ASP A 424 31.78 42.36 -2.03
C ASP A 424 30.73 42.30 -0.93
N THR A 425 29.89 41.28 -0.91
CA THR A 425 28.67 41.29 -0.08
C THR A 425 28.73 40.36 1.12
N TRP A 426 29.72 39.45 1.21
CA TRP A 426 29.88 38.51 2.32
C TRP A 426 31.18 38.75 3.07
N ASP A 427 31.17 38.47 4.36
CA ASP A 427 32.38 38.56 5.17
C ASP A 427 33.37 37.45 4.76
N MET A 428 34.40 37.84 4.01
CA MET A 428 35.41 36.92 3.50
C MET A 428 36.22 36.26 4.62
N ASN A 429 36.38 36.87 5.81
CA ASN A 429 37.03 36.21 6.93
C ASN A 429 36.20 35.01 7.44
N ARG A 430 34.87 35.14 7.48
CA ARG A 430 33.95 34.04 7.81
C ARG A 430 33.96 32.96 6.74
N LEU A 431 33.88 33.36 5.46
CA LEU A 431 33.90 32.43 4.34
C LEU A 431 35.23 31.66 4.27
N TYR A 432 36.36 32.33 4.42
CA TYR A 432 37.69 31.73 4.44
C TYR A 432 37.87 30.79 5.64
N LEU A 433 37.36 31.13 6.82
CA LEU A 433 37.35 30.22 7.95
C LEU A 433 36.51 28.96 7.67
N HIS A 434 35.36 29.10 7.00
CA HIS A 434 34.54 27.97 6.56
C HIS A 434 35.27 27.10 5.53
N VAL A 435 35.97 27.70 4.57
CA VAL A 435 36.78 26.97 3.58
C VAL A 435 37.93 26.22 4.27
N LYS A 436 38.68 26.90 5.16
CA LYS A 436 39.82 26.33 5.90
C LYS A 436 39.40 25.15 6.80
N ASN A 437 38.27 25.27 7.49
CA ASN A 437 37.78 24.24 8.41
C ASN A 437 36.98 23.15 7.68
N GLY A 438 36.55 23.40 6.44
CA GLY A 438 35.81 22.47 5.61
C GLY A 438 36.70 21.50 4.84
N LYS A 439 36.11 20.44 4.30
CA LYS A 439 36.79 19.45 3.44
C LYS A 439 36.67 19.85 1.96
N PHE A 440 37.19 21.02 1.61
CA PHE A 440 37.13 21.56 0.24
C PHE A 440 38.45 21.45 -0.53
N GLY A 441 39.50 20.86 0.06
CA GLY A 441 40.75 20.60 -0.67
C GLY A 441 40.52 19.67 -1.87
N SER A 442 41.42 19.77 -2.85
CA SER A 442 41.44 18.84 -3.99
C SER A 442 41.53 17.38 -3.50
N PRO A 443 40.75 16.45 -4.08
CA PRO A 443 40.80 15.05 -3.67
C PRO A 443 42.19 14.47 -3.91
N LYS A 444 42.66 13.60 -3.00
CA LYS A 444 43.93 12.91 -3.15
C LYS A 444 43.85 11.93 -4.33
N TYR A 445 44.82 12.00 -5.24
CA TYR A 445 44.89 11.12 -6.40
C TYR A 445 44.81 9.64 -6.01
N ALA A 446 43.85 8.94 -6.57
CA ALA A 446 43.60 7.52 -6.34
C ALA A 446 43.29 6.84 -7.70
N PRO A 447 44.29 6.23 -8.35
CA PRO A 447 44.08 5.50 -9.59
C PRO A 447 43.19 4.26 -9.36
N LEU A 448 42.51 3.82 -10.41
CA LEU A 448 41.86 2.50 -10.42
C LEU A 448 42.92 1.39 -10.51
N SER A 449 42.50 0.12 -10.57
CA SER A 449 43.43 -0.99 -10.77
C SER A 449 44.24 -0.84 -12.07
N ASP A 450 45.45 -1.40 -12.11
CA ASP A 450 46.37 -1.27 -13.25
C ASP A 450 45.71 -1.66 -14.58
N ASP A 451 44.92 -2.74 -14.59
CA ASP A 451 44.15 -3.17 -15.77
C ASP A 451 43.15 -2.13 -16.26
N GLU A 452 42.43 -1.48 -15.32
CA GLU A 452 41.43 -0.47 -15.65
C GLU A 452 42.11 0.83 -16.10
N MET A 453 43.23 1.20 -15.49
CA MET A 453 44.04 2.33 -15.91
C MET A 453 44.64 2.12 -17.31
N ALA A 454 45.05 0.90 -17.65
CA ALA A 454 45.54 0.57 -18.99
C ALA A 454 44.45 0.71 -20.06
N VAL A 455 43.21 0.29 -19.75
CA VAL A 455 42.04 0.49 -20.64
C VAL A 455 41.74 1.98 -20.80
N ILE A 456 41.67 2.74 -19.69
CA ILE A 456 41.44 4.19 -19.72
C ILE A 456 42.49 4.90 -20.58
N ALA A 457 43.77 4.64 -20.33
CA ALA A 457 44.87 5.27 -21.06
C ALA A 457 44.80 4.98 -22.56
N ARG A 458 44.51 3.72 -22.94
CA ARG A 458 44.37 3.32 -24.34
C ARG A 458 43.21 4.05 -25.03
N THR A 459 42.06 4.13 -24.38
CA THR A 459 40.87 4.79 -24.94
C THR A 459 41.06 6.31 -25.05
N ILE A 460 41.69 6.96 -24.05
CA ILE A 460 42.04 8.39 -24.14
C ILE A 460 42.97 8.65 -25.33
N LYS A 461 44.03 7.85 -25.49
CA LYS A 461 44.97 7.96 -26.61
C LYS A 461 44.29 7.81 -27.97
N LYS A 462 43.28 6.95 -28.05
CA LYS A 462 42.48 6.72 -29.27
C LYS A 462 41.60 7.92 -29.65
N HIS A 463 41.03 8.62 -28.66
CA HIS A 463 39.92 9.55 -28.90
C HIS A 463 40.22 11.03 -28.68
N ARG A 464 41.23 11.37 -27.87
CA ARG A 464 41.58 12.78 -27.59
C ARG A 464 42.09 13.46 -28.85
N LYS A 465 41.57 14.66 -29.10
CA LYS A 465 41.98 15.55 -30.19
C LYS A 465 42.39 16.92 -29.63
N GLN A 466 43.11 17.70 -30.45
CA GLN A 466 43.49 19.06 -30.09
C GLN A 466 42.24 19.91 -29.81
N GLY A 467 42.24 20.62 -28.68
CA GLY A 467 41.14 21.49 -28.28
C GLY A 467 39.98 20.79 -27.57
N ASP A 468 40.06 19.47 -27.33
CA ASP A 468 39.07 18.79 -26.50
C ASP A 468 39.13 19.29 -25.04
N ARG A 469 37.97 19.65 -24.49
CA ARG A 469 37.75 19.80 -23.04
C ARG A 469 37.59 18.42 -22.39
N HIS A 470 37.81 18.30 -21.08
CA HIS A 470 37.72 17.04 -20.36
C HIS A 470 36.38 16.33 -20.58
N VAL A 471 35.25 17.05 -20.49
CA VAL A 471 33.92 16.46 -20.75
C VAL A 471 33.83 15.77 -22.12
N GLN A 472 34.46 16.32 -23.17
CA GLN A 472 34.45 15.76 -24.51
C GLN A 472 35.33 14.51 -24.60
N ILE A 473 36.48 14.50 -23.92
CA ILE A 473 37.33 13.30 -23.81
C ILE A 473 36.54 12.18 -23.12
N ILE A 474 35.87 12.51 -22.01
CA ILE A 474 35.07 11.57 -21.21
C ILE A 474 33.93 11.00 -22.06
N GLU A 475 33.15 11.85 -22.73
CA GLU A 475 32.03 11.42 -23.58
C GLU A 475 32.48 10.48 -24.70
N LYS A 476 33.61 10.75 -25.36
CA LYS A 476 34.17 9.86 -26.38
C LYS A 476 34.60 8.52 -25.78
N CYS A 477 35.25 8.52 -24.62
CA CYS A 477 35.66 7.28 -23.95
C CYS A 477 34.45 6.43 -23.53
N LEU A 478 33.42 7.06 -22.96
CA LEU A 478 32.17 6.38 -22.57
C LEU A 478 31.44 5.81 -23.80
N ALA A 479 31.43 6.55 -24.92
CA ALA A 479 30.84 6.08 -26.17
C ALA A 479 31.59 4.85 -26.73
N ASP A 480 32.92 4.86 -26.70
CA ASP A 480 33.78 3.73 -27.12
C ASP A 480 33.48 2.47 -26.30
N TRP A 481 33.53 2.57 -24.97
CA TRP A 481 33.28 1.42 -24.10
C TRP A 481 31.85 0.89 -24.22
N LYS A 482 30.87 1.78 -24.47
CA LYS A 482 29.49 1.37 -24.73
C LYS A 482 29.36 0.62 -26.05
N ALA A 483 30.01 1.08 -27.11
CA ALA A 483 30.03 0.40 -28.40
C ALA A 483 30.72 -0.96 -28.31
N ASP A 484 31.87 -1.03 -27.63
CA ASP A 484 32.59 -2.28 -27.38
C ASP A 484 31.73 -3.29 -26.62
N TRP A 485 30.99 -2.84 -25.59
CA TRP A 485 30.07 -3.70 -24.85
C TRP A 485 28.90 -4.19 -25.71
N GLN A 486 28.32 -3.34 -26.55
CA GLN A 486 27.25 -3.73 -27.47
C GLN A 486 27.73 -4.79 -28.48
N ALA A 487 28.91 -4.61 -29.06
CA ALA A 487 29.50 -5.59 -29.97
C ALA A 487 29.83 -6.94 -29.27
N GLN A 488 30.31 -6.90 -28.03
CA GLN A 488 30.51 -8.10 -27.21
C GLN A 488 29.20 -8.85 -26.95
N ARG A 489 28.11 -8.12 -26.71
CA ARG A 489 26.78 -8.69 -26.49
C ARG A 489 26.19 -9.34 -27.75
N GLU A 490 26.37 -8.71 -28.91
CA GLU A 490 25.90 -9.26 -30.19
C GLU A 490 26.67 -10.52 -30.60
N SER A 491 27.95 -10.62 -30.26
CA SER A 491 28.81 -11.77 -30.56
C SER A 491 28.69 -12.95 -29.59
N SER A 492 28.15 -12.74 -28.38
CA SER A 492 27.97 -13.79 -27.36
C SER A 492 26.58 -14.45 -27.38
N GLY A 493 25.85 -14.34 -28.51
CA GLY A 493 24.52 -14.90 -28.72
C GLY A 493 24.48 -16.42 -28.55
N GLY A 494 24.21 -16.90 -27.34
CA GLY A 494 24.00 -18.32 -27.04
C GLY A 494 24.19 -18.75 -25.58
N THR A 495 24.95 -18.02 -24.75
CA THR A 495 25.25 -18.41 -23.35
C THR A 495 24.15 -18.10 -22.33
N ASP A 496 22.96 -17.70 -22.78
CA ASP A 496 21.93 -17.07 -21.95
C ASP A 496 20.70 -17.96 -21.69
N GLU A 497 20.51 -19.06 -22.43
CA GLU A 497 19.24 -19.80 -22.40
C GLU A 497 19.02 -20.54 -21.07
N THR A 498 20.05 -21.18 -20.50
CA THR A 498 19.96 -21.80 -19.16
C THR A 498 19.68 -20.77 -18.06
N LEU A 499 20.30 -19.58 -18.15
CA LEU A 499 20.05 -18.47 -17.22
C LEU A 499 18.64 -17.90 -17.40
N MET A 500 18.16 -17.80 -18.64
CA MET A 500 16.78 -17.43 -18.96
C MET A 500 15.79 -18.44 -18.39
N THR A 501 16.03 -19.75 -18.54
CA THR A 501 15.18 -20.80 -17.95
C THR A 501 15.07 -20.64 -16.44
N ALA A 502 16.20 -20.54 -15.73
CA ALA A 502 16.19 -20.37 -14.28
C ALA A 502 15.48 -19.06 -13.86
N PHE A 503 15.71 -17.97 -14.60
CA PHE A 503 15.04 -16.69 -14.41
C PHE A 503 13.51 -16.78 -14.59
N ILE A 504 13.03 -17.41 -15.67
CA ILE A 504 11.59 -17.56 -15.92
C ILE A 504 10.94 -18.44 -14.85
N MET A 505 11.58 -19.56 -14.48
CA MET A 505 11.10 -20.42 -13.39
C MET A 505 11.00 -19.66 -12.07
N GLU A 506 12.00 -18.84 -11.74
CA GLU A 506 11.99 -17.97 -10.56
C GLU A 506 10.82 -16.97 -10.61
N LEU A 507 10.59 -16.30 -11.74
CA LEU A 507 9.44 -15.39 -11.88
C LEU A 507 8.10 -16.10 -11.72
N TYR A 508 7.94 -17.29 -12.32
CA TYR A 508 6.73 -18.09 -12.20
C TYR A 508 6.48 -18.54 -10.75
N SER A 509 7.52 -19.00 -10.07
CA SER A 509 7.44 -19.38 -8.65
C SER A 509 7.02 -18.20 -7.77
N GLN A 510 7.48 -16.98 -8.05
CA GLN A 510 7.21 -15.81 -7.20
C GLN A 510 5.86 -15.14 -7.50
N ILE A 511 5.49 -15.06 -8.79
CA ILE A 511 4.27 -14.36 -9.26
C ILE A 511 3.07 -15.29 -9.29
N PHE A 512 3.24 -16.52 -9.79
CA PHE A 512 2.16 -17.50 -10.00
C PHE A 512 2.20 -18.67 -9.02
N GLU A 513 3.25 -18.80 -8.22
CA GLU A 513 3.38 -19.83 -7.18
C GLU A 513 3.24 -21.24 -7.75
N ARG A 514 3.88 -21.45 -8.90
CA ARG A 514 4.03 -22.74 -9.57
C ARG A 514 5.19 -22.66 -10.54
N ASN A 515 5.57 -23.81 -11.07
CA ASN A 515 6.44 -23.86 -12.23
C ASN A 515 5.66 -23.57 -13.53
N PRO A 516 6.32 -22.98 -14.55
CA PRO A 516 5.75 -22.88 -15.89
C PRO A 516 5.62 -24.28 -16.51
N THR A 517 4.66 -24.44 -17.42
CA THR A 517 4.66 -25.56 -18.37
C THR A 517 5.77 -25.38 -19.42
N ASP A 518 6.12 -26.44 -20.15
CA ASP A 518 7.14 -26.35 -21.20
C ASP A 518 6.80 -25.32 -22.29
N SER A 519 5.51 -25.21 -22.66
CA SER A 519 5.04 -24.20 -23.63
C SER A 519 5.19 -22.80 -23.08
N GLU A 520 4.74 -22.57 -21.84
CA GLU A 520 4.85 -21.26 -21.19
C GLU A 520 6.30 -20.84 -21.01
N LEU A 521 7.19 -21.78 -20.67
CA LEU A 521 8.62 -21.51 -20.55
C LEU A 521 9.20 -21.06 -21.90
N ALA A 522 8.93 -21.80 -22.97
CA ALA A 522 9.40 -21.48 -24.32
C ALA A 522 8.85 -20.12 -24.81
N GLU A 523 7.55 -19.88 -24.64
CA GLU A 523 6.90 -18.62 -25.04
C GLU A 523 7.48 -17.42 -24.28
N ASN A 524 7.72 -17.54 -22.97
CA ASN A 524 8.26 -16.44 -22.18
C ASN A 524 9.75 -16.18 -22.44
N ILE A 525 10.53 -17.21 -22.80
CA ILE A 525 11.91 -17.05 -23.28
C ILE A 525 11.91 -16.21 -24.57
N GLU A 526 11.08 -16.55 -25.55
CA GLU A 526 10.96 -15.79 -26.80
C GLU A 526 10.44 -14.37 -26.56
N GLN A 527 9.46 -14.21 -25.67
CA GLN A 527 8.93 -12.91 -25.28
C GLN A 527 10.01 -12.03 -24.62
N PHE A 528 10.87 -12.62 -23.77
CA PHE A 528 11.99 -11.92 -23.15
C PHE A 528 13.07 -11.53 -24.17
N LYS A 529 13.45 -12.44 -25.09
CA LYS A 529 14.38 -12.15 -26.20
C LYS A 529 13.87 -10.97 -27.03
N LEU A 530 12.58 -10.96 -27.35
CA LEU A 530 11.93 -9.85 -28.06
C LEU A 530 12.06 -8.51 -27.29
N TYR A 531 11.81 -8.49 -25.98
CA TYR A 531 12.00 -7.28 -25.18
C TYR A 531 13.47 -6.85 -25.13
N ALA A 532 14.39 -7.78 -24.92
CA ALA A 532 15.83 -7.52 -24.83
C ALA A 532 16.43 -6.99 -26.16
N SER A 533 15.80 -7.26 -27.30
CA SER A 533 16.20 -6.66 -28.59
C SER A 533 15.87 -5.17 -28.72
N LYS A 534 14.91 -4.67 -27.93
CA LYS A 534 14.39 -3.29 -28.01
C LYS A 534 14.74 -2.45 -26.78
N LEU A 535 15.03 -3.12 -25.66
CA LEU A 535 15.23 -2.52 -24.35
C LEU A 535 16.55 -3.01 -23.76
N ASP A 536 17.11 -2.18 -22.90
CA ASP A 536 18.11 -2.59 -21.91
C ASP A 536 17.63 -3.84 -21.14
N ARG A 537 18.52 -4.78 -20.81
CA ARG A 537 18.14 -6.07 -20.22
C ARG A 537 17.35 -5.91 -18.93
N GLN A 538 17.72 -4.96 -18.06
CA GLN A 538 16.99 -4.71 -16.83
C GLN A 538 15.56 -4.22 -17.12
N LYS A 539 15.40 -3.36 -18.14
CA LYS A 539 14.08 -2.91 -18.59
C LYS A 539 13.29 -4.05 -19.26
N ALA A 540 13.96 -4.97 -19.95
CA ALA A 540 13.33 -6.16 -20.52
C ALA A 540 12.82 -7.11 -19.41
N VAL A 541 13.61 -7.32 -18.35
CA VAL A 541 13.19 -8.06 -17.13
C VAL A 541 11.96 -7.38 -16.53
N ALA A 542 12.03 -6.07 -16.28
CA ALA A 542 10.90 -5.30 -15.75
C ALA A 542 9.66 -5.41 -16.65
N LYS A 543 9.83 -5.39 -17.97
CA LYS A 543 8.72 -5.49 -18.92
C LYS A 543 8.06 -6.87 -18.86
N LEU A 544 8.83 -7.94 -18.70
CA LEU A 544 8.29 -9.28 -18.56
C LEU A 544 7.51 -9.46 -17.25
N VAL A 545 8.07 -8.97 -16.14
CA VAL A 545 7.38 -8.91 -14.83
C VAL A 545 6.07 -8.12 -14.94
N GLU A 546 6.09 -6.95 -15.61
CA GLU A 546 4.89 -6.13 -15.86
C GLU A 546 3.81 -6.95 -16.59
N SER A 547 4.20 -7.71 -17.62
CA SER A 547 3.28 -8.59 -18.36
C SER A 547 2.71 -9.73 -17.50
N HIS A 548 3.51 -10.34 -16.63
CA HIS A 548 3.05 -11.41 -15.73
C HIS A 548 2.06 -10.91 -14.68
N VAL A 549 2.34 -9.75 -14.06
CA VAL A 549 1.45 -9.11 -13.06
C VAL A 549 0.13 -8.65 -13.70
N LEU A 550 0.12 -8.32 -14.99
CA LEU A 550 -1.09 -7.97 -15.75
C LEU A 550 -1.84 -9.19 -16.31
N SER A 551 -1.31 -10.40 -16.15
CA SER A 551 -1.95 -11.61 -16.66
C SER A 551 -3.23 -11.94 -15.89
N THR A 552 -4.14 -12.66 -16.56
CA THR A 552 -5.37 -13.12 -15.91
C THR A 552 -5.10 -14.10 -14.76
N GLU A 553 -4.01 -14.86 -14.78
CA GLU A 553 -3.68 -15.77 -13.68
C GLU A 553 -3.26 -15.03 -12.40
N PHE A 554 -2.68 -13.83 -12.53
CA PHE A 554 -2.35 -13.05 -11.34
C PHE A 554 -3.62 -12.54 -10.63
N ALA A 555 -4.58 -12.06 -11.41
CA ALA A 555 -5.81 -11.42 -10.93
C ALA A 555 -6.93 -12.40 -10.54
N TYR A 556 -6.89 -13.64 -11.03
CA TYR A 556 -7.97 -14.60 -10.84
C TYR A 556 -7.44 -15.93 -10.29
N ARG A 557 -8.29 -16.63 -9.54
CA ARG A 557 -8.13 -18.07 -9.26
C ARG A 557 -9.05 -18.88 -10.18
N ASN A 558 -8.60 -20.05 -10.59
CA ASN A 558 -9.39 -20.96 -11.44
C ASN A 558 -9.81 -22.20 -10.64
N GLU A 559 -11.01 -22.68 -10.91
CA GLU A 559 -11.56 -23.95 -10.43
C GLU A 559 -11.90 -24.79 -11.67
N PHE A 560 -10.88 -25.12 -12.45
CA PHE A 560 -11.03 -25.93 -13.66
C PHE A 560 -10.78 -27.40 -13.34
N GLY A 561 -11.62 -28.26 -13.89
CA GLY A 561 -11.45 -29.70 -13.79
C GLY A 561 -10.35 -30.21 -14.74
N GLU A 562 -9.47 -31.06 -14.23
CA GLU A 562 -8.35 -31.68 -14.94
C GLU A 562 -8.49 -33.21 -14.94
N GLY A 563 -7.78 -33.88 -15.86
CA GLY A 563 -7.81 -35.34 -15.98
C GLY A 563 -9.02 -35.89 -16.74
N GLU A 564 -9.27 -37.18 -16.55
CA GLU A 564 -10.33 -37.92 -17.23
C GLU A 564 -11.71 -37.51 -16.69
N PRO A 565 -12.69 -37.27 -17.56
CA PRO A 565 -14.05 -37.00 -17.14
C PRO A 565 -14.74 -38.26 -16.61
N ASP A 566 -15.65 -38.08 -15.66
CA ASP A 566 -16.59 -39.13 -15.25
C ASP A 566 -17.73 -39.33 -16.26
N GLU A 567 -18.68 -40.22 -15.92
CA GLU A 567 -19.84 -40.54 -16.77
C GLU A 567 -20.75 -39.35 -17.09
N HIS A 568 -20.63 -38.25 -16.33
CA HIS A 568 -21.37 -37.01 -16.52
C HIS A 568 -20.53 -35.91 -17.18
N GLY A 569 -19.31 -36.21 -17.62
CA GLY A 569 -18.40 -35.23 -18.21
C GLY A 569 -17.69 -34.33 -17.20
N ARG A 570 -17.79 -34.62 -15.90
CA ARG A 570 -17.20 -33.82 -14.82
C ARG A 570 -15.76 -34.27 -14.58
N ARG A 571 -14.88 -33.33 -14.24
CA ARG A 571 -13.46 -33.61 -13.98
C ARG A 571 -13.08 -33.16 -12.58
N MET A 572 -12.15 -33.87 -11.96
CA MET A 572 -11.65 -33.48 -10.64
C MET A 572 -10.79 -32.23 -10.72
N MET A 573 -10.96 -31.33 -9.76
CA MET A 573 -10.07 -30.17 -9.63
C MET A 573 -8.67 -30.64 -9.26
N SER A 574 -7.63 -30.06 -9.85
CA SER A 574 -6.26 -30.41 -9.49
C SER A 574 -5.98 -30.09 -8.01
N PRO A 575 -5.18 -30.90 -7.30
CA PRO A 575 -4.83 -30.66 -5.89
C PRO A 575 -4.28 -29.24 -5.65
N ARG A 576 -3.53 -28.69 -6.60
CA ARG A 576 -3.10 -27.28 -6.56
C ARG A 576 -4.28 -26.32 -6.57
N ASN A 577 -5.19 -26.41 -7.55
CA ASN A 577 -6.32 -25.47 -7.58
C ASN A 577 -7.21 -25.65 -6.34
N ALA A 578 -7.35 -26.87 -5.84
CA ALA A 578 -8.08 -27.17 -4.60
C ALA A 578 -7.42 -26.55 -3.37
N SER A 579 -6.09 -26.55 -3.26
CA SER A 579 -5.40 -25.91 -2.13
C SER A 579 -5.59 -24.39 -2.10
N TYR A 580 -5.52 -23.72 -3.27
CA TYR A 580 -5.83 -22.29 -3.38
C TYR A 580 -7.31 -21.99 -3.12
N ALA A 581 -8.22 -22.85 -3.60
CA ALA A 581 -9.64 -22.71 -3.33
C ALA A 581 -9.90 -22.77 -1.82
N LEU A 582 -9.31 -23.75 -1.13
CA LEU A 582 -9.38 -23.92 0.32
C LEU A 582 -8.76 -22.73 1.09
N ALA A 583 -7.53 -22.36 0.77
CA ALA A 583 -6.80 -21.28 1.42
C ALA A 583 -7.56 -19.95 1.32
N TYR A 584 -8.00 -19.58 0.11
CA TYR A 584 -8.75 -18.34 -0.11
C TYR A 584 -10.20 -18.40 0.40
N ALA A 585 -10.80 -19.60 0.52
CA ALA A 585 -12.11 -19.76 1.13
C ALA A 585 -12.08 -19.52 2.64
N LEU A 586 -10.99 -19.88 3.32
CA LEU A 586 -10.86 -19.78 4.78
C LEU A 586 -10.02 -18.58 5.26
N THR A 587 -9.13 -18.07 4.41
CA THR A 587 -8.16 -17.00 4.71
C THR A 587 -8.06 -16.00 3.55
N ASP A 588 -7.23 -14.96 3.71
CA ASP A 588 -6.92 -13.99 2.64
C ASP A 588 -5.52 -14.17 2.04
N ALA A 589 -4.88 -15.32 2.26
CA ALA A 589 -3.53 -15.61 1.78
C ALA A 589 -3.51 -16.88 0.92
N SER A 590 -2.45 -17.01 0.13
CA SER A 590 -2.16 -18.24 -0.62
C SER A 590 -1.92 -19.42 0.35
N PRO A 591 -1.94 -20.68 -0.13
CA PRO A 591 -1.66 -21.84 0.70
C PRO A 591 -0.40 -21.67 1.56
N ASP A 592 -0.52 -21.98 2.85
CA ASP A 592 0.64 -22.02 3.74
C ASP A 592 1.56 -23.19 3.41
N GLU A 593 2.77 -23.19 3.96
CA GLU A 593 3.79 -24.21 3.67
C GLU A 593 3.29 -25.64 3.94
N ILE A 594 2.43 -25.81 4.95
CA ILE A 594 1.86 -27.12 5.31
C ILE A 594 0.90 -27.60 4.22
N LEU A 595 0.03 -26.74 3.71
CA LEU A 595 -0.93 -27.06 2.66
C LEU A 595 -0.25 -27.24 1.29
N VAL A 596 0.79 -26.45 1.00
CA VAL A 596 1.66 -26.66 -0.18
C VAL A 596 2.29 -28.06 -0.11
N LYS A 597 2.91 -28.40 1.02
CA LYS A 597 3.53 -29.71 1.23
C LYS A 597 2.51 -30.86 1.16
N ALA A 598 1.32 -30.68 1.72
CA ALA A 598 0.25 -31.67 1.62
C ALA A 598 -0.15 -31.92 0.15
N THR A 599 -0.14 -30.88 -0.69
CA THR A 599 -0.39 -30.99 -2.12
C THR A 599 0.72 -31.79 -2.82
N GLU A 600 1.98 -31.45 -2.55
CA GLU A 600 3.16 -32.11 -3.12
C GLU A 600 3.27 -33.59 -2.74
N GLU A 601 2.87 -33.93 -1.51
CA GLU A 601 2.86 -35.31 -0.99
C GLU A 601 1.61 -36.11 -1.38
N GLY A 602 0.68 -35.52 -2.15
CA GLY A 602 -0.57 -36.19 -2.55
C GLY A 602 -1.55 -36.43 -1.40
N ARG A 603 -1.48 -35.64 -0.33
CA ARG A 603 -2.36 -35.66 0.85
C ARG A 603 -3.48 -34.62 0.77
N LEU A 604 -3.99 -34.37 -0.43
CA LEU A 604 -5.13 -33.48 -0.71
C LEU A 604 -6.01 -34.07 -1.81
N ASN A 605 -6.32 -35.37 -1.70
CA ASN A 605 -7.05 -36.14 -2.71
C ASN A 605 -8.30 -36.84 -2.17
N SER A 606 -8.49 -36.87 -0.85
CA SER A 606 -9.62 -37.52 -0.17
C SER A 606 -10.42 -36.55 0.68
N ARG A 607 -11.65 -36.92 1.05
CA ARG A 607 -12.49 -36.11 1.95
C ARG A 607 -11.83 -35.90 3.31
N GLU A 608 -11.19 -36.94 3.83
CA GLU A 608 -10.46 -36.94 5.09
C GLU A 608 -9.26 -35.99 5.04
N ASP A 609 -8.57 -35.90 3.89
CA ASP A 609 -7.50 -34.92 3.68
C ASP A 609 -8.03 -33.49 3.76
N TYR A 610 -9.11 -33.19 3.05
CA TYR A 610 -9.71 -31.85 3.08
C TYR A 610 -10.21 -31.50 4.47
N GLU A 611 -10.88 -32.43 5.16
CA GLU A 611 -11.36 -32.20 6.52
C GLU A 611 -10.20 -31.90 7.48
N ARG A 612 -9.10 -32.66 7.40
CA ARG A 612 -7.90 -32.42 8.21
C ARG A 612 -7.37 -31.01 8.01
N GLU A 613 -7.18 -30.57 6.76
CA GLU A 613 -6.64 -29.24 6.47
C GLU A 613 -7.63 -28.12 6.85
N VAL A 614 -8.93 -28.29 6.61
CA VAL A 614 -9.98 -27.35 7.04
C VAL A 614 -9.93 -27.15 8.55
N ARG A 615 -9.94 -28.24 9.33
CA ARG A 615 -9.90 -28.18 10.80
C ARG A 615 -8.62 -27.53 11.30
N ARG A 616 -7.47 -27.87 10.70
CA ARG A 616 -6.17 -27.26 11.02
C ARG A 616 -6.22 -25.75 10.84
N ILE A 617 -6.61 -25.27 9.65
CA ILE A 617 -6.66 -23.83 9.34
C ILE A 617 -7.64 -23.11 10.28
N LEU A 618 -8.81 -23.69 10.54
CA LEU A 618 -9.81 -23.11 11.45
C LEU A 618 -9.37 -23.09 12.94
N SER A 619 -8.43 -23.95 13.33
CA SER A 619 -7.88 -23.99 14.68
C SER A 619 -6.73 -23.01 14.92
N GLN A 620 -6.16 -22.44 13.86
CA GLN A 620 -5.00 -21.55 13.93
C GLN A 620 -5.34 -20.22 14.64
N ARG A 621 -4.45 -19.75 15.53
CA ARG A 621 -4.64 -18.51 16.35
C ARG A 621 -3.39 -17.63 16.46
N ASP A 622 -2.27 -18.04 15.88
CA ASP A 622 -1.00 -17.31 15.85
C ASP A 622 -0.91 -16.27 14.72
N GLN A 623 -1.81 -16.35 13.74
CA GLN A 623 -1.91 -15.40 12.63
C GLN A 623 -2.98 -14.34 12.91
N TRP A 624 -2.62 -13.07 12.72
CA TRP A 624 -3.57 -11.97 12.71
C TRP A 624 -3.96 -11.59 11.29
N TYR A 625 -5.22 -11.21 11.11
CA TYR A 625 -5.81 -10.81 9.85
C TYR A 625 -6.40 -9.42 9.98
N LEU A 626 -6.25 -8.65 8.92
CA LEU A 626 -6.97 -7.39 8.75
C LEU A 626 -8.42 -7.68 8.40
N ILE A 627 -9.37 -7.10 9.13
CA ILE A 627 -10.80 -7.36 8.89
C ILE A 627 -11.37 -6.36 7.88
N ASP A 628 -11.16 -5.06 8.12
CA ASP A 628 -11.69 -3.96 7.31
C ASP A 628 -10.77 -2.72 7.37
N GLU A 629 -10.21 -2.33 6.23
CA GLU A 629 -9.33 -1.16 6.11
C GLU A 629 -10.06 0.17 6.34
N ASN A 630 -11.37 0.26 6.08
CA ASN A 630 -12.15 1.50 6.25
C ASN A 630 -12.43 1.78 7.73
N VAL A 631 -12.76 0.75 8.50
CA VAL A 631 -12.88 0.85 9.97
C VAL A 631 -11.56 1.30 10.59
N GLN A 632 -10.44 0.83 10.01
CA GLN A 632 -9.10 1.20 10.43
C GLN A 632 -8.68 2.62 9.98
N ALA A 633 -9.11 3.07 8.80
CA ALA A 633 -8.79 4.39 8.25
C ALA A 633 -9.33 5.56 9.11
N ALA A 634 -10.39 5.32 9.90
CA ALA A 634 -10.90 6.25 10.91
C ALA A 634 -9.92 6.53 12.09
N ASN A 635 -8.73 5.90 12.06
CA ASN A 635 -7.52 6.29 12.78
C ASN A 635 -7.54 6.11 14.32
N LEU A 636 -8.28 5.12 14.84
CA LEU A 636 -8.33 4.85 16.29
C LEU A 636 -8.34 3.39 16.73
N ASN A 637 -8.90 2.47 15.93
CA ASN A 637 -9.12 1.07 16.35
C ASN A 637 -8.51 0.09 15.34
N ALA A 638 -8.08 -1.06 15.85
CA ALA A 638 -7.47 -2.10 15.05
C ALA A 638 -8.60 -3.00 14.58
N SER A 639 -9.04 -2.84 13.33
CA SER A 639 -9.96 -3.79 12.71
C SER A 639 -9.15 -5.03 12.29
N VAL A 640 -8.74 -5.81 13.28
CA VAL A 640 -7.89 -7.00 13.14
C VAL A 640 -8.44 -8.13 13.98
N THR A 641 -8.17 -9.39 13.61
CA THR A 641 -8.58 -10.58 14.37
C THR A 641 -7.55 -11.69 14.26
N ASN A 642 -7.41 -12.53 15.27
CA ASN A 642 -6.72 -13.81 15.17
C ASN A 642 -7.68 -15.01 15.15
N GLN A 643 -9.00 -14.76 15.14
CA GLN A 643 -9.98 -15.78 14.77
C GLN A 643 -9.88 -16.05 13.26
N PRO A 644 -10.32 -17.23 12.78
CA PRO A 644 -10.43 -17.48 11.35
C PRO A 644 -11.25 -16.37 10.69
N ILE A 645 -10.60 -15.59 9.83
CA ILE A 645 -11.11 -14.28 9.36
C ILE A 645 -12.52 -14.37 8.75
N ARG A 646 -12.82 -15.49 8.09
CA ARG A 646 -14.11 -15.75 7.47
C ARG A 646 -15.25 -15.94 8.47
N LYS A 647 -14.99 -16.50 9.66
CA LYS A 647 -15.99 -16.59 10.73
C LYS A 647 -16.40 -15.19 11.17
N LEU A 648 -15.44 -14.31 11.49
CA LEU A 648 -15.76 -12.95 11.94
C LEU A 648 -16.45 -12.11 10.85
N ARG A 649 -15.96 -12.17 9.60
CA ARG A 649 -16.59 -11.47 8.47
C ARG A 649 -18.00 -11.98 8.17
N PHE A 650 -18.30 -13.26 8.42
CA PHE A 650 -19.67 -13.78 8.34
C PHE A 650 -20.60 -13.04 9.30
N PHE A 651 -20.23 -12.90 10.58
CA PHE A 651 -21.08 -12.22 11.54
C PHE A 651 -21.19 -10.71 11.27
N ARG A 652 -20.12 -10.07 10.80
CA ARG A 652 -20.17 -8.69 10.27
C ARG A 652 -21.18 -8.56 9.13
N GLU A 653 -21.15 -9.47 8.15
CA GLU A 653 -22.06 -9.45 7.01
C GLU A 653 -23.51 -9.75 7.44
N PHE A 654 -23.69 -10.76 8.29
CA PHE A 654 -24.99 -11.26 8.74
C PHE A 654 -25.74 -10.21 9.57
N PHE A 655 -25.08 -9.62 10.57
CA PHE A 655 -25.69 -8.60 11.42
C PHE A 655 -25.56 -7.18 10.85
N GLY A 656 -24.61 -6.94 9.95
CA GLY A 656 -24.44 -5.67 9.26
C GLY A 656 -23.97 -4.50 10.14
N TYR A 657 -23.45 -4.76 11.35
CA TYR A 657 -23.03 -3.70 12.28
C TYR A 657 -21.93 -2.76 11.76
N PRO A 658 -21.00 -3.16 10.86
CA PRO A 658 -20.02 -2.20 10.31
C PRO A 658 -20.64 -1.06 9.48
N LYS A 659 -21.88 -1.24 8.98
CA LYS A 659 -22.63 -0.21 8.24
C LYS A 659 -22.92 1.03 9.07
N ALA A 660 -22.70 0.98 10.39
CA ALA A 660 -22.76 2.16 11.24
C ALA A 660 -21.91 3.32 10.68
N GLN A 661 -20.76 3.06 10.06
CA GLN A 661 -19.93 4.11 9.44
C GLN A 661 -20.66 4.90 8.34
N ASP A 662 -21.60 4.26 7.63
CA ASP A 662 -22.37 4.90 6.56
C ASP A 662 -23.65 5.57 7.06
N VAL A 663 -24.15 5.17 8.23
CA VAL A 663 -25.40 5.65 8.80
C VAL A 663 -25.16 6.90 9.65
N PHE A 664 -24.14 6.87 10.50
CA PHE A 664 -23.75 8.00 11.33
C PHE A 664 -22.88 8.94 10.48
N LYS A 665 -23.46 10.05 10.00
CA LYS A 665 -22.81 11.04 9.12
C LYS A 665 -22.87 12.49 9.63
N ASP A 666 -23.54 12.73 10.74
CA ASP A 666 -23.89 14.08 11.21
C ASP A 666 -23.31 14.37 12.60
N ASP A 667 -22.13 15.01 12.65
CA ASP A 667 -21.48 15.46 13.89
C ASP A 667 -22.39 16.36 14.75
N SER A 668 -23.30 17.12 14.13
CA SER A 668 -24.12 18.13 14.82
C SER A 668 -25.24 17.52 15.66
N ARG A 669 -25.77 16.36 15.27
CA ARG A 669 -26.83 15.64 16.00
C ARG A 669 -26.34 14.92 17.25
N PHE A 670 -25.05 14.58 17.35
CA PHE A 670 -24.52 13.73 18.42
C PHE A 670 -23.66 14.48 19.45
N GLY A 671 -23.55 15.81 19.35
CA GLY A 671 -22.94 16.65 20.37
C GLY A 671 -21.40 16.71 20.32
N ALA A 672 -20.89 17.89 19.95
CA ALA A 672 -19.53 18.42 20.21
C ALA A 672 -18.30 17.52 19.96
N GLY A 673 -18.37 16.55 19.03
CA GLY A 673 -17.20 15.72 18.68
C GLY A 673 -17.33 15.05 17.32
N ARG A 674 -16.20 14.53 16.80
CA ARG A 674 -16.18 13.74 15.56
C ARG A 674 -16.76 12.36 15.83
N HIS A 675 -17.92 12.03 15.27
CA HIS A 675 -18.62 10.76 15.51
C HIS A 675 -17.86 9.54 14.98
N GLU A 676 -17.08 9.69 13.90
CA GLU A 676 -16.30 8.61 13.27
C GLU A 676 -15.49 7.79 14.28
N HIS A 677 -14.92 8.48 15.27
CA HIS A 677 -14.10 7.91 16.32
C HIS A 677 -14.88 7.01 17.29
N ALA A 678 -16.10 7.41 17.65
CA ALA A 678 -16.97 6.64 18.51
C ALA A 678 -17.61 5.46 17.76
N VAL A 679 -18.01 5.68 16.50
CA VAL A 679 -18.61 4.62 15.66
C VAL A 679 -17.61 3.51 15.35
N SER A 680 -16.37 3.88 14.99
CA SER A 680 -15.29 2.89 14.83
C SER A 680 -15.08 2.05 16.10
N ARG A 681 -15.30 2.64 17.29
CA ARG A 681 -15.14 1.95 18.57
C ARG A 681 -16.29 0.98 18.84
N LEU A 682 -17.53 1.39 18.56
CA LEU A 682 -18.69 0.51 18.67
C LEU A 682 -18.52 -0.74 17.79
N ILE A 683 -17.97 -0.58 16.57
CA ILE A 683 -17.68 -1.71 15.70
C ILE A 683 -16.62 -2.64 16.32
N ASP A 684 -15.50 -2.09 16.82
CA ASP A 684 -14.43 -2.86 17.50
C ASP A 684 -14.97 -3.61 18.73
N GLU A 685 -15.84 -3.00 19.53
CA GLU A 685 -16.47 -3.62 20.71
C GLU A 685 -17.45 -4.74 20.34
N ALA A 686 -18.23 -4.54 19.27
CA ALA A 686 -19.07 -5.59 18.70
C ALA A 686 -18.22 -6.77 18.18
N ASP A 687 -17.10 -6.48 17.52
CA ASP A 687 -16.15 -7.52 17.09
C ASP A 687 -15.58 -8.29 18.28
N MET A 688 -15.13 -7.60 19.33
CA MET A 688 -14.61 -8.26 20.54
C MET A 688 -15.66 -9.18 21.18
N TRP A 689 -16.93 -8.78 21.18
CA TRP A 689 -18.01 -9.63 21.68
C TRP A 689 -18.21 -10.86 20.78
N VAL A 690 -18.25 -10.68 19.47
CA VAL A 690 -18.37 -11.79 18.51
C VAL A 690 -17.20 -12.75 18.66
N GLU A 691 -15.97 -12.24 18.75
CA GLU A 691 -14.76 -13.04 18.96
C GLU A 691 -14.81 -13.84 20.26
N TYR A 692 -15.29 -13.23 21.36
CA TYR A 692 -15.45 -13.91 22.65
C TYR A 692 -16.45 -15.08 22.58
N VAL A 693 -17.55 -14.91 21.85
CA VAL A 693 -18.51 -16.02 21.65
C VAL A 693 -17.94 -17.09 20.73
N LEU A 694 -17.25 -16.69 19.66
CA LEU A 694 -16.63 -17.64 18.72
C LEU A 694 -15.47 -18.43 19.32
N GLU A 695 -14.78 -17.88 20.31
CA GLU A 695 -13.75 -18.60 21.06
C GLU A 695 -14.33 -19.76 21.87
N LYS A 696 -15.56 -19.60 22.39
CA LYS A 696 -16.29 -20.69 23.06
C LYS A 696 -16.93 -21.66 22.07
N ASP A 697 -17.38 -21.15 20.93
CA ASP A 697 -18.02 -21.91 19.83
C ASP A 697 -19.24 -22.74 20.28
N GLU A 698 -19.98 -22.26 21.30
CA GLU A 698 -21.15 -22.92 21.88
C GLU A 698 -22.39 -22.04 21.72
N ARG A 699 -23.49 -22.60 21.15
CA ARG A 699 -24.79 -21.92 20.94
C ARG A 699 -24.64 -20.49 20.41
N VAL A 700 -23.70 -20.29 19.46
CA VAL A 700 -23.20 -18.97 19.04
C VAL A 700 -24.31 -17.97 18.73
N PHE A 701 -25.29 -18.33 17.89
CA PHE A 701 -26.39 -17.43 17.55
C PHE A 701 -27.26 -17.07 18.75
N GLU A 702 -27.55 -18.02 19.62
CA GLU A 702 -28.38 -17.78 20.79
C GLU A 702 -27.68 -16.82 21.76
N GLU A 703 -26.40 -17.06 22.06
CA GLU A 703 -25.60 -16.17 22.89
C GLU A 703 -25.53 -14.76 22.28
N LEU A 704 -25.22 -14.65 20.98
CA LEU A 704 -25.17 -13.36 20.29
C LEU A 704 -26.53 -12.63 20.31
N LEU A 705 -27.66 -13.34 20.24
CA LEU A 705 -29.00 -12.74 20.18
C LEU A 705 -29.63 -12.48 21.56
N THR A 706 -29.14 -13.13 22.62
CA THR A 706 -29.82 -13.11 23.93
C THR A 706 -28.97 -12.63 25.09
N THR A 707 -27.65 -12.44 24.90
CA THR A 707 -26.74 -11.95 25.95
C THR A 707 -27.20 -10.62 26.55
N GLU A 708 -26.93 -10.40 27.83
CA GLU A 708 -27.03 -9.07 28.45
C GLU A 708 -25.64 -8.44 28.66
N LYS A 709 -24.57 -9.17 28.29
CA LYS A 709 -23.17 -8.81 28.56
C LYS A 709 -22.49 -8.25 27.31
N PHE A 710 -21.80 -7.12 27.48
CA PHE A 710 -21.13 -6.41 26.39
C PHE A 710 -19.74 -5.90 26.82
N TYR A 711 -18.90 -5.64 25.83
CA TYR A 711 -17.74 -4.77 26.00
C TYR A 711 -18.18 -3.31 25.81
N LEU A 712 -17.77 -2.45 26.73
CA LEU A 712 -18.00 -1.02 26.68
C LEU A 712 -16.77 -0.29 27.21
N TYR A 713 -16.11 0.42 26.31
CA TYR A 713 -14.94 1.24 26.56
C TYR A 713 -13.84 0.47 27.30
N HIS A 714 -13.57 -0.74 26.82
CA HIS A 714 -12.75 -1.76 27.48
C HIS A 714 -11.73 -2.35 26.49
N SER A 715 -10.49 -2.60 26.93
CA SER A 715 -9.43 -3.14 26.06
C SER A 715 -9.62 -4.61 25.67
N GLY A 716 -10.37 -5.36 26.46
CA GLY A 716 -10.42 -6.83 26.39
C GLY A 716 -9.49 -7.49 27.41
N ASP A 717 -8.57 -6.72 27.99
CA ASP A 717 -7.68 -7.16 29.07
C ASP A 717 -8.25 -6.71 30.42
N ASN A 718 -9.02 -7.60 31.06
CA ASN A 718 -9.62 -7.36 32.38
C ASN A 718 -8.57 -7.01 33.45
N GLN A 719 -7.35 -7.56 33.39
CA GLN A 719 -6.32 -7.30 34.37
C GLN A 719 -5.76 -5.88 34.22
N ALA A 720 -5.42 -5.48 33.00
CA ALA A 720 -4.94 -4.12 32.72
C ALA A 720 -6.00 -3.07 33.06
N MET A 721 -7.26 -3.33 32.69
CA MET A 721 -8.39 -2.43 32.96
C MET A 721 -8.62 -2.24 34.46
N LYS A 722 -8.59 -3.32 35.24
CA LYS A 722 -8.67 -3.25 36.70
C LYS A 722 -7.49 -2.48 37.28
N ALA A 723 -6.26 -2.82 36.90
CA ALA A 723 -5.06 -2.17 37.42
C ALA A 723 -5.04 -0.65 37.14
N GLY A 724 -5.52 -0.23 35.96
CA GLY A 724 -5.68 1.18 35.62
C GLY A 724 -6.72 1.88 36.49
N SER A 725 -7.87 1.25 36.72
CA SER A 725 -8.94 1.81 37.57
C SER A 725 -8.50 1.95 39.02
N ASP A 726 -7.83 0.92 39.56
CA ASP A 726 -7.28 0.91 40.92
C ASP A 726 -6.26 2.04 41.12
N GLN A 727 -5.42 2.34 40.11
CA GLN A 727 -4.47 3.47 40.18
C GLN A 727 -5.20 4.81 40.27
N LEU A 728 -6.26 5.02 39.49
CA LEU A 728 -7.06 6.24 39.56
C LEU A 728 -7.73 6.40 40.93
N LYS A 729 -8.27 5.29 41.48
CA LYS A 729 -8.88 5.28 42.80
C LYS A 729 -7.88 5.63 43.90
N LYS A 730 -6.66 5.06 43.84
CA LYS A 730 -5.58 5.39 44.79
C LYS A 730 -5.23 6.87 44.80
N VAL A 731 -5.14 7.51 43.62
CA VAL A 731 -4.87 8.95 43.53
C VAL A 731 -6.01 9.75 44.16
N TYR A 732 -7.26 9.41 43.85
CA TYR A 732 -8.43 10.08 44.42
C TYR A 732 -8.50 9.94 45.96
N GLU A 733 -8.29 8.73 46.49
CA GLU A 733 -8.36 8.48 47.93
C GLU A 733 -7.24 9.19 48.70
N TYR A 734 -6.05 9.31 48.09
CA TYR A 734 -4.90 9.99 48.68
C TYR A 734 -5.06 11.51 48.66
N PHE A 735 -5.37 12.10 47.50
CA PHE A 735 -5.39 13.56 47.34
C PHE A 735 -6.77 14.20 47.56
N GLY A 736 -7.87 13.47 47.40
CA GLY A 736 -9.23 14.02 47.49
C GLY A 736 -9.64 14.53 48.87
N LYS A 737 -8.81 14.29 49.90
CA LYS A 737 -8.99 14.80 51.26
C LYS A 737 -8.10 16.01 51.56
N LEU A 738 -7.27 16.43 50.61
CA LEU A 738 -6.27 17.48 50.76
C LEU A 738 -6.69 18.72 49.96
N GLU A 739 -6.20 19.90 50.37
CA GLU A 739 -6.48 21.18 49.69
C GLU A 739 -5.55 21.41 48.49
N TRP A 740 -5.46 20.42 47.59
CA TRP A 740 -4.51 20.41 46.47
C TRP A 740 -4.70 21.57 45.46
N GLU A 741 -5.87 22.21 45.47
CA GLU A 741 -6.21 23.33 44.57
C GLU A 741 -5.33 24.56 44.83
N THR A 742 -4.99 24.83 46.08
CA THR A 742 -4.25 26.01 46.53
C THR A 742 -2.74 25.79 46.58
N TRP A 743 -2.27 24.55 46.37
CA TRP A 743 -0.85 24.19 46.45
C TRP A 743 0.02 24.90 45.41
N GLU A 744 1.25 25.21 45.84
CA GLU A 744 2.38 25.65 45.05
C GLU A 744 3.39 24.49 44.85
N PRO A 745 4.35 24.60 43.90
CA PRO A 745 5.27 23.49 43.61
C PRO A 745 5.95 22.87 44.85
N ASP A 746 6.36 23.69 45.81
CA ASP A 746 7.07 23.21 47.02
C ASP A 746 6.23 22.29 47.91
N ASP A 747 4.89 22.35 47.81
CA ASP A 747 3.96 21.51 48.58
C ASP A 747 3.95 20.04 48.11
N ILE A 748 4.54 19.73 46.95
CA ILE A 748 4.59 18.35 46.42
C ILE A 748 5.60 17.47 47.14
N GLY A 749 6.64 18.06 47.77
CA GLY A 749 7.74 17.33 48.39
C GLY A 749 7.32 16.10 49.22
N PRO A 750 6.39 16.23 50.18
CA PRO A 750 5.91 15.12 51.02
C PRO A 750 5.12 14.03 50.26
N HIS A 751 4.57 14.35 49.10
CA HIS A 751 3.68 13.48 48.32
C HIS A 751 4.38 12.84 47.11
N LYS A 752 5.57 13.33 46.78
CA LYS A 752 6.33 12.94 45.59
C LYS A 752 6.59 11.44 45.50
N GLU A 753 6.95 10.79 46.61
CA GLU A 753 7.19 9.35 46.63
C GLU A 753 5.95 8.56 46.23
N PHE A 754 4.79 8.90 46.82
CA PHE A 754 3.50 8.30 46.45
C PHE A 754 3.18 8.56 44.98
N MET A 755 3.31 9.81 44.50
CA MET A 755 3.05 10.16 43.11
C MET A 755 3.87 9.29 42.16
N LEU A 756 5.15 9.10 42.43
CA LEU A 756 6.04 8.29 41.60
C LEU A 756 5.73 6.78 41.62
N THR A 757 4.82 6.29 42.47
CA THR A 757 4.28 4.92 42.34
C THR A 757 3.23 4.79 41.22
N ILE A 758 2.59 5.90 40.83
CA ILE A 758 1.53 5.95 39.83
C ILE A 758 2.13 6.18 38.44
N TRP A 759 1.59 5.51 37.42
CA TRP A 759 2.12 5.57 36.06
C TRP A 759 2.09 6.99 35.48
N GLU A 760 1.02 7.74 35.68
CA GLU A 760 0.80 9.07 35.13
C GLU A 760 1.86 10.08 35.57
N PHE A 761 2.22 10.07 36.85
CA PHE A 761 3.22 10.98 37.41
C PHE A 761 4.65 10.57 37.02
N ARG A 762 4.97 9.27 36.90
CA ARG A 762 6.28 8.78 36.43
C ARG A 762 6.65 9.23 35.02
N LYS A 763 5.66 9.52 34.16
CA LYS A 763 5.88 9.92 32.77
C LYS A 763 6.03 11.42 32.57
N VAL A 764 5.91 12.22 33.64
CA VAL A 764 6.07 13.68 33.57
C VAL A 764 7.54 14.02 33.30
N ARG A 765 7.80 14.68 32.17
CA ARG A 765 9.15 15.06 31.74
C ARG A 765 9.72 16.11 32.69
N GLY A 766 10.84 15.80 33.34
CA GLY A 766 11.50 16.67 34.32
C GLY A 766 11.39 16.15 35.76
N GLY A 767 10.32 15.42 36.11
CA GLY A 767 10.10 14.87 37.45
C GLY A 767 10.14 15.92 38.58
N ASP A 768 10.08 17.20 38.22
CA ASP A 768 10.12 18.32 39.13
C ASP A 768 8.72 18.58 39.69
N ASP A 769 8.71 19.25 40.83
CA ASP A 769 7.52 19.37 41.66
C ASP A 769 6.44 20.22 40.97
N LYS A 770 6.85 21.24 40.20
CA LYS A 770 5.93 22.06 39.38
C LYS A 770 5.22 21.21 38.34
N SER A 771 5.95 20.35 37.62
CA SER A 771 5.36 19.49 36.59
C SER A 771 4.44 18.40 37.19
N LEU A 772 4.80 17.87 38.35
CA LEU A 772 3.98 16.91 39.11
C LEU A 772 2.68 17.56 39.60
N LEU A 773 2.75 18.73 40.22
CA LEU A 773 1.59 19.51 40.66
C LEU A 773 0.65 19.84 39.49
N THR A 774 1.22 20.27 38.36
CA THR A 774 0.44 20.55 37.14
C THR A 774 -0.34 19.32 36.68
N THR A 775 0.28 18.13 36.76
CA THR A 775 -0.37 16.88 36.39
C THR A 775 -1.48 16.51 37.37
N LEU A 776 -1.24 16.69 38.68
CA LEU A 776 -2.23 16.44 39.74
C LEU A 776 -3.46 17.33 39.57
N LYS A 777 -3.25 18.66 39.45
CA LYS A 777 -4.32 19.65 39.24
C LYS A 777 -5.14 19.40 37.98
N ARG A 778 -4.55 18.77 36.95
CA ARG A 778 -5.26 18.36 35.74
C ARG A 778 -6.12 17.10 35.93
N MET A 779 -5.65 16.15 36.74
CA MET A 779 -6.32 14.84 36.93
C MET A 779 -7.44 14.90 37.96
N MET A 780 -7.22 15.58 39.09
CA MET A 780 -8.15 15.58 40.23
C MET A 780 -9.59 15.98 39.87
N PRO A 781 -9.86 17.01 39.05
CA PRO A 781 -11.23 17.34 38.66
C PRO A 781 -11.97 16.21 37.94
N ALA A 782 -11.25 15.36 37.18
CA ALA A 782 -11.85 14.20 36.54
C ALA A 782 -12.10 13.06 37.55
N LEU A 783 -11.15 12.84 38.46
CA LEU A 783 -11.27 11.82 39.50
C LEU A 783 -12.40 12.12 40.48
N GLU A 784 -12.56 13.38 40.89
CA GLU A 784 -13.67 13.82 41.73
C GLU A 784 -15.02 13.56 41.06
N ARG A 785 -15.14 13.86 39.77
CA ARG A 785 -16.36 13.52 39.01
C ARG A 785 -16.65 12.03 39.02
N HIS A 786 -15.62 11.19 38.85
CA HIS A 786 -15.77 9.74 38.77
C HIS A 786 -16.08 9.06 40.10
N PHE A 787 -15.59 9.59 41.23
CA PHE A 787 -15.61 8.86 42.50
C PHE A 787 -16.38 9.55 43.64
N SER A 788 -16.73 10.84 43.52
CA SER A 788 -17.40 11.61 44.59
C SER A 788 -18.81 11.11 44.93
N ALA A 789 -19.47 10.41 44.01
CA ALA A 789 -20.80 9.83 44.25
C ALA A 789 -20.75 8.37 44.72
N GLY A 790 -19.58 7.88 45.15
CA GLY A 790 -19.43 6.56 45.79
C GLY A 790 -19.11 5.41 44.84
N GLN A 791 -18.74 5.68 43.59
CA GLN A 791 -18.36 4.66 42.62
C GLN A 791 -17.16 3.83 43.12
N SER A 792 -17.24 2.53 42.88
CA SER A 792 -16.18 1.59 43.21
C SER A 792 -15.02 1.72 42.22
N ASN A 793 -15.34 1.87 40.94
CA ASN A 793 -14.37 1.88 39.85
C ASN A 793 -14.54 3.10 38.93
N GLY A 794 -13.40 3.65 38.51
CA GLY A 794 -13.33 4.74 37.53
C GLY A 794 -12.83 4.24 36.19
N MET A 795 -13.26 4.87 35.10
CA MET A 795 -12.90 4.45 33.76
C MET A 795 -11.46 4.89 33.40
N PRO A 796 -10.52 3.96 33.12
CA PRO A 796 -9.08 4.28 33.06
C PRO A 796 -8.65 5.31 31.99
N TYR A 797 -9.45 5.54 30.95
CA TYR A 797 -9.07 6.45 29.86
C TYR A 797 -9.60 7.89 30.01
N MET A 798 -10.52 8.18 30.95
CA MET A 798 -11.09 9.53 31.18
C MET A 798 -10.41 10.31 32.31
N LYS A 799 -9.08 10.22 32.40
CA LYS A 799 -8.29 10.80 33.50
C LYS A 799 -7.93 12.29 33.37
N ALA A 800 -8.11 12.93 32.20
CA ALA A 800 -7.65 14.32 31.98
C ALA A 800 -8.38 15.11 30.86
N SER A 801 -9.58 14.68 30.43
CA SER A 801 -10.39 15.31 29.35
C SER A 801 -9.71 15.57 27.97
N MET A 802 -8.43 15.24 27.79
CA MET A 802 -7.68 15.35 26.53
C MET A 802 -6.71 14.17 26.41
N GLY A 803 -6.99 13.25 25.48
CA GLY A 803 -6.20 12.03 25.27
C GLY A 803 -4.86 12.29 24.57
N PHE A 804 -3.78 11.76 25.15
CA PHE A 804 -2.49 11.66 24.45
C PHE A 804 -2.57 10.65 23.29
N TRP A 805 -1.73 10.80 22.27
CA TRP A 805 -1.69 9.90 21.11
C TRP A 805 -0.90 8.60 21.37
N HIS A 806 -0.04 8.57 22.39
CA HIS A 806 0.79 7.42 22.78
C HIS A 806 0.86 7.20 24.27
N GLY A 807 0.86 5.91 24.63
CA GLY A 807 1.20 5.46 25.97
C GLY A 807 0.06 5.64 26.96
N GLY A 808 -0.03 4.68 27.87
CA GLY A 808 -1.00 4.58 28.95
C GLY A 808 -0.56 3.43 29.85
N ASN A 809 -1.05 3.41 31.08
CA ASN A 809 -1.06 2.19 31.90
C ASN A 809 -2.06 1.16 31.36
N VAL A 810 -3.03 1.61 30.54
CA VAL A 810 -3.99 0.77 29.84
C VAL A 810 -4.02 1.17 28.37
N LEU A 811 -3.93 0.17 27.48
CA LEU A 811 -3.92 0.36 26.04
C LEU A 811 -5.07 -0.42 25.40
N GLY A 812 -5.65 0.10 24.32
CA GLY A 812 -6.57 -0.62 23.46
C GLY A 812 -5.86 -1.53 22.48
N ARG A 813 -6.63 -2.19 21.61
CA ARG A 813 -6.13 -3.15 20.62
C ARG A 813 -5.04 -2.60 19.70
N THR A 814 -5.06 -1.31 19.37
CA THR A 814 -4.04 -0.60 18.55
C THR A 814 -2.75 -0.24 19.29
N GLY A 815 -2.62 -0.58 20.57
CA GLY A 815 -1.53 -0.06 21.41
C GLY A 815 -1.66 1.43 21.73
N GLN A 816 -2.83 2.03 21.48
CA GLN A 816 -3.14 3.43 21.79
C GLN A 816 -4.13 3.55 22.95
N GLN A 817 -4.24 4.76 23.54
CA GLN A 817 -5.33 5.07 24.46
C GLN A 817 -6.66 5.17 23.71
N MET A 818 -7.74 4.71 24.36
CA MET A 818 -9.09 4.80 23.80
C MET A 818 -9.60 6.25 23.80
N ARG A 819 -10.36 6.62 22.77
CA ARG A 819 -10.98 7.94 22.58
C ARG A 819 -12.47 7.79 22.31
N GLY A 820 -13.17 8.92 22.29
CA GLY A 820 -14.62 8.97 22.07
C GLY A 820 -15.36 8.84 23.39
N GLU A 821 -15.35 9.92 24.18
CA GLU A 821 -16.15 9.99 25.42
C GLU A 821 -17.66 9.83 25.17
N GLN A 822 -18.09 10.11 23.93
CA GLN A 822 -19.44 9.91 23.45
C GLN A 822 -19.83 8.43 23.36
N VAL A 823 -18.88 7.48 23.36
CA VAL A 823 -19.21 6.03 23.26
C VAL A 823 -20.21 5.63 24.35
N ALA A 824 -19.99 6.05 25.60
CA ALA A 824 -20.92 5.78 26.70
C ALA A 824 -22.33 6.36 26.47
N SER A 825 -22.46 7.51 25.77
CA SER A 825 -23.77 8.09 25.48
C SER A 825 -24.57 7.29 24.47
N TYR A 826 -23.94 6.60 23.50
CA TYR A 826 -24.65 5.69 22.59
C TYR A 826 -25.28 4.51 23.34
N TRP A 827 -24.66 4.13 24.47
CA TRP A 827 -25.19 3.13 25.39
C TRP A 827 -26.24 3.68 26.37
N ASN A 828 -26.55 4.98 26.33
CA ASN A 828 -27.38 5.70 27.30
C ASN A 828 -26.81 5.69 28.73
N ILE A 829 -25.47 5.72 28.85
CA ILE A 829 -24.76 5.73 30.13
C ILE A 829 -24.11 7.08 30.38
N ASP A 830 -24.39 7.68 31.55
CA ASP A 830 -23.65 8.85 32.03
C ASP A 830 -22.31 8.41 32.61
N TRP A 831 -21.24 8.53 31.82
CA TRP A 831 -19.88 8.13 32.20
C TRP A 831 -19.40 8.79 33.49
N LYS A 832 -19.94 9.96 33.87
CA LYS A 832 -19.54 10.66 35.09
C LYS A 832 -20.01 9.94 36.34
N LYS A 833 -21.14 9.22 36.25
CA LYS A 833 -21.76 8.54 37.39
C LYS A 833 -21.66 7.02 37.32
N TRP A 834 -21.16 6.49 36.21
CA TRP A 834 -21.11 5.06 35.96
C TRP A 834 -20.09 4.37 36.87
N ASP A 835 -20.54 3.38 37.66
CA ASP A 835 -19.64 2.47 38.36
C ASP A 835 -19.08 1.45 37.34
N TYR A 836 -17.88 1.75 36.84
CA TYR A 836 -17.30 1.10 35.66
C TYR A 836 -16.96 -0.38 35.93
N PRO A 837 -17.54 -1.37 35.22
CA PRO A 837 -17.16 -2.76 35.38
C PRO A 837 -15.78 -2.99 34.76
N THR A 838 -14.76 -3.22 35.60
CA THR A 838 -13.38 -3.48 35.18
C THR A 838 -13.16 -4.91 34.65
N VAL A 839 -14.14 -5.79 34.83
CA VAL A 839 -14.19 -7.13 34.27
C VAL A 839 -15.34 -7.19 33.28
N GLN A 840 -15.01 -7.36 32.00
CA GLN A 840 -15.97 -7.43 30.89
C GLN A 840 -15.71 -8.69 30.03
N PRO A 841 -16.72 -9.19 29.27
CA PRO A 841 -18.03 -8.59 29.01
C PRO A 841 -18.93 -8.59 30.25
N ALA A 842 -19.61 -7.46 30.51
CA ALA A 842 -20.40 -7.23 31.72
C ALA A 842 -21.86 -6.85 31.38
N PRO A 843 -22.83 -7.14 32.27
CA PRO A 843 -24.22 -6.78 32.05
C PRO A 843 -24.40 -5.27 31.82
N ILE A 844 -25.07 -4.89 30.74
CA ILE A 844 -25.45 -3.50 30.47
C ILE A 844 -26.97 -3.34 30.60
N PRO A 845 -27.47 -2.41 31.43
CA PRO A 845 -28.91 -2.23 31.63
C PRO A 845 -29.68 -1.97 30.33
N ASN A 846 -30.86 -2.58 30.20
CA ASN A 846 -31.79 -2.41 29.07
C ASN A 846 -31.21 -2.83 27.70
N ARG A 847 -30.23 -3.74 27.68
CA ARG A 847 -29.62 -4.29 26.46
C ARG A 847 -29.75 -5.81 26.45
N LYS A 848 -30.08 -6.36 25.28
CA LYS A 848 -30.22 -7.80 25.05
C LYS A 848 -29.84 -8.18 23.63
N GLY A 849 -28.76 -8.93 23.47
CA GLY A 849 -28.22 -9.37 22.19
C GLY A 849 -27.55 -8.25 21.39
N ILE A 850 -26.79 -8.67 20.37
CA ILE A 850 -26.06 -7.80 19.45
C ILE A 850 -26.97 -6.85 18.67
N LEU A 851 -28.25 -7.19 18.50
CA LEU A 851 -29.24 -6.31 17.85
C LEU A 851 -29.60 -5.07 18.70
N THR A 852 -29.22 -5.05 19.98
CA THR A 852 -29.37 -3.88 20.86
C THR A 852 -28.05 -3.16 21.11
N HIS A 853 -26.95 -3.65 20.53
CA HIS A 853 -25.69 -2.91 20.46
C HIS A 853 -25.93 -1.63 19.64
N PRO A 854 -25.54 -0.45 20.13
CA PRO A 854 -25.62 0.81 19.36
C PRO A 854 -24.79 0.75 18.09
#